data_AF-A0A5C1QD64-F1
#
_entry.id   AF-A0A5C1QD64-F1
#
_cell.length_a   1.000
_cell.length_b   1.000
_cell.length_c   1.000
_cell.angle_alpha   90.00
_cell.angle_beta   90.00
_cell.angle_gamma   90.00
#
_symmetry.space_group_name_H-M   'P 1'
#
loop_
_entity.id
_entity.type
_entity.pdbx_description
1 polymer ?
#
loop_
_entity_poly.entity_id
_entity_poly.type
_entity_poly.pdbx_seq_one_letter_code
_entity_poly.pdbx_strand_id
1 'polypeptide(L)'
;MTEFKLQHRVLPKRDRVMEFHICGKARKKYNFDNNLFSTTGNVVFHNIYGARVFAQKINSVSNKGIKASDVFAMGLMDEILHFVIAEHRVKAAPNLFKEIITDVTSVIGEKELDRALLKFIEEFPGSTIIKKEESPEQLLYRENRHGVSYKEILLEEMLLLHISNLNPALNIFNDLFDETTLNSHTKYKTVIEGCKRVTSSVSAMDMGSSSNSKTLYDLLRAPALAHPDSIADQLSFIMGSWGVIISDFNIKMLKAIDSLKEEHKPVYYDFDGPVETFTQTYESQEEDIENFTMDKHWMPNVVLIAKSTMVWLDQLSKKYKREIKTLCSIPDEELDILANEGFNGLWLIGLWNRSEASKKIKQRCGNPEAEASAYSLYNYDISQGLGGWEGLQSLRERCNKRGIRLASDMVPNHTGIDSQWVRSKPDYFIQTSHPPYPTYTFNSENLSDDPNIGIYLEDHYYTKEDASVVFKRVDFNKGDVRYIYHGNDGTMMPWNDTAQINFLNAEVREAVIQDILHVAKNFPIIRFDAAMTLAKKHIQRLWFPKPGHGGDIASRSDYAISQEEFDRLLPIEFWREVVDRIAVEAPDTLLLAEAFWMLESYFVRTLGMHRVYNSAFMNMLKNEENQKYRDSIINTIIFDPDILKRYVNFMNNPDEDTAFAQFGSGDKYFGVCTLMITLPGLPMFGHGQIEGYKEKYGMEYSKAYWNEDVDEGLVNGHKHLIFPLMKKRELFSEVENFNFYPFKVHRSETNNNVFAYSNNFEGNQSLVLYNNCFNMTSGFINHSEEKLVKNSENRYTQKTTLAEALGITNAGDHFLLLTNQRNGLTYIRSSKQIYEDGMFFVLKGYESQVFLDIKEIKDVKEGYYAKLNHDLNGEGVTNINQSIRIIALGDTYYLTKSFFNRSKITSELLKEYLTSIKCENLFKKLSNKIEKEDGISLKESIITEISLFLEIDIIDEWLFSSFFDNYSDLNLITILKKEKKLSIVEILKHEVVKESIGVHEYDDILWFDRDKFLKTADYILNIHGPKFLDKKTILDKIEQSKYIYNNLITLFTPKEEVKKPSIKKNVKKLKID
;
A
#
# COMPACT_ATOMS: atom_id res chain seq x y z
N MET A 1 40.86 21.64 25.00
CA MET A 1 39.39 21.67 24.95
C MET A 1 38.90 21.19 26.30
N THR A 2 38.52 22.13 27.15
CA THR A 2 38.24 21.93 28.56
C THR A 2 36.78 21.54 28.73
N GLU A 3 36.52 20.44 29.44
CA GLU A 3 35.19 19.94 29.79
C GLU A 3 34.36 21.01 30.51
N PHE A 4 33.29 21.49 29.88
CA PHE A 4 32.23 22.23 30.56
C PHE A 4 31.32 21.21 31.27
N LYS A 5 31.61 20.96 32.55
CA LYS A 5 30.65 20.30 33.45
C LYS A 5 29.42 21.20 33.60
N LEU A 6 28.29 20.75 33.05
CA LEU A 6 26.95 21.24 33.38
C LEU A 6 26.70 21.01 34.88
N GLN A 7 27.04 22.00 35.71
CA GLN A 7 26.48 22.08 37.05
C GLN A 7 24.99 22.37 36.90
N HIS A 8 24.15 21.42 37.28
CA HIS A 8 22.74 21.68 37.55
C HIS A 8 22.64 22.87 38.51
N ARG A 9 22.19 24.03 38.00
CA ARG A 9 21.86 25.18 38.81
C ARG A 9 20.68 24.80 39.70
N VAL A 10 20.96 24.61 40.99
CA VAL A 10 19.92 24.61 42.02
C VAL A 10 19.30 26.01 42.01
N LEU A 11 18.02 26.08 41.63
CA LEU A 11 17.23 27.31 41.64
C LEU A 11 17.34 28.00 43.01
N PRO A 12 17.44 29.34 43.08
CA PRO A 12 17.05 30.03 44.31
C PRO A 12 15.60 29.63 44.62
N LYS A 13 15.33 29.21 45.87
CA LYS A 13 13.98 28.84 46.34
C LYS A 13 12.98 29.91 45.90
N ARG A 14 12.11 29.56 44.94
CA ARG A 14 11.10 30.44 44.35
C ARG A 14 9.95 30.59 45.35
N ASP A 15 9.86 31.76 45.97
CA ASP A 15 8.78 32.11 46.90
C ASP A 15 7.63 32.87 46.21
N ARG A 16 7.56 32.81 44.87
CA ARG A 16 6.58 33.52 44.04
C ARG A 16 5.95 32.60 43.00
N VAL A 17 4.63 32.63 42.91
CA VAL A 17 3.86 32.04 41.82
C VAL A 17 3.75 33.15 40.74
N MET A 18 4.22 32.90 39.53
CA MET A 18 4.31 33.88 38.42
C MET A 18 3.18 33.61 37.43
N GLU A 19 2.39 34.63 37.11
CA GLU A 19 1.05 34.50 36.51
C GLU A 19 0.58 35.89 36.01
N PHE A 20 -0.49 35.96 35.22
CA PHE A 20 -0.87 37.17 34.46
C PHE A 20 -2.01 38.06 35.01
N HIS A 21 -1.84 39.38 35.10
CA HIS A 21 -2.77 40.32 35.77
C HIS A 21 -4.11 40.56 35.06
N ILE A 22 -5.24 40.46 35.79
CA ILE A 22 -6.58 40.77 35.24
C ILE A 22 -7.43 41.64 36.17
N CYS A 23 -8.06 42.68 35.60
CA CYS A 23 -8.96 43.61 36.27
C CYS A 23 -10.20 42.90 36.88
N GLY A 24 -10.54 43.25 38.11
CA GLY A 24 -11.70 42.72 38.84
C GLY A 24 -13.04 42.97 38.16
N LYS A 25 -13.17 44.05 37.36
CA LYS A 25 -14.37 44.30 36.54
C LYS A 25 -14.55 43.22 35.47
N ALA A 26 -13.48 42.88 34.76
CA ALA A 26 -13.50 41.80 33.77
C ALA A 26 -13.82 40.46 34.40
N ARG A 27 -13.27 40.16 35.59
CA ARG A 27 -13.58 38.91 36.31
C ARG A 27 -15.05 38.76 36.64
N LYS A 28 -15.69 39.84 37.08
CA LYS A 28 -17.15 39.87 37.33
C LYS A 28 -17.95 39.78 36.04
N LYS A 29 -17.56 40.53 35.00
CA LYS A 29 -18.22 40.55 33.69
C LYS A 29 -18.26 39.16 33.05
N TYR A 30 -17.16 38.43 33.10
CA TYR A 30 -17.00 37.11 32.45
C TYR A 30 -17.19 35.93 33.41
N ASN A 31 -17.47 36.18 34.69
CA ASN A 31 -17.69 35.17 35.72
C ASN A 31 -16.57 34.12 35.78
N PHE A 32 -15.32 34.57 35.87
CA PHE A 32 -14.15 33.68 36.02
C PHE A 32 -14.14 33.00 37.40
N ASP A 33 -13.63 31.76 37.45
CA ASP A 33 -13.52 31.03 38.72
C ASP A 33 -12.37 31.62 39.55
N ASN A 34 -12.61 31.85 40.85
CA ASN A 34 -11.60 32.36 41.79
C ASN A 34 -10.37 31.45 41.91
N ASN A 35 -10.51 30.15 41.62
CA ASN A 35 -9.39 29.20 41.62
C ASN A 35 -8.39 29.42 40.48
N LEU A 36 -8.79 30.15 39.44
CA LEU A 36 -7.88 30.57 38.38
C LEU A 36 -6.97 31.72 38.81
N PHE A 37 -7.11 32.28 40.02
CA PHE A 37 -6.36 33.47 40.43
C PHE A 37 -5.50 33.31 41.68
N SER A 38 -4.26 33.84 41.64
CA SER A 38 -3.41 33.97 42.83
C SER A 38 -3.76 35.16 43.73
N THR A 39 -3.01 35.31 44.81
CA THR A 39 -3.19 36.36 45.83
C THR A 39 -2.84 37.77 45.33
N THR A 40 -2.12 37.91 44.22
CA THR A 40 -1.82 39.20 43.58
C THR A 40 -2.90 39.63 42.59
N GLY A 41 -3.78 38.72 42.16
CA GLY A 41 -4.79 39.00 41.15
C GLY A 41 -4.41 38.52 39.75
N ASN A 42 -3.39 37.67 39.66
CA ASN A 42 -2.98 37.05 38.42
C ASN A 42 -3.79 35.82 38.07
N VAL A 43 -3.85 35.45 36.78
CA VAL A 43 -4.43 34.21 36.28
C VAL A 43 -3.40 33.11 36.15
N VAL A 44 -3.72 31.95 36.72
CA VAL A 44 -2.95 30.71 36.65
C VAL A 44 -3.44 29.86 35.48
N PHE A 45 -2.64 29.75 34.43
CA PHE A 45 -2.85 28.76 33.38
C PHE A 45 -1.94 27.55 33.60
N HIS A 46 -2.48 26.48 34.18
CA HIS A 46 -1.73 25.23 34.34
C HIS A 46 -1.50 24.50 33.01
N ASN A 47 -2.39 24.69 32.05
CA ASN A 47 -2.35 24.08 30.72
C ASN A 47 -3.22 24.89 29.73
N ILE A 48 -3.15 24.52 28.46
CA ILE A 48 -3.93 25.10 27.36
C ILE A 48 -5.44 24.89 27.52
N TYR A 49 -5.88 23.81 28.19
CA TYR A 49 -7.31 23.60 28.49
C TYR A 49 -7.87 24.71 29.39
N GLY A 50 -7.11 25.14 30.40
CA GLY A 50 -7.47 26.30 31.22
C GLY A 50 -7.66 27.58 30.37
N ALA A 51 -6.82 27.78 29.36
CA ALA A 51 -6.96 28.88 28.40
C ALA A 51 -8.19 28.73 27.50
N ARG A 52 -8.55 27.50 27.08
CA ARG A 52 -9.80 27.23 26.33
C ARG A 52 -11.04 27.59 27.16
N VAL A 53 -11.08 27.20 28.43
CA VAL A 53 -12.18 27.54 29.35
C VAL A 53 -12.28 29.06 29.54
N PHE A 54 -11.13 29.72 29.67
CA PHE A 54 -11.05 31.17 29.84
C PHE A 54 -11.55 31.92 28.58
N ALA A 55 -11.08 31.53 27.39
CA ALA A 55 -11.52 32.09 26.11
C ALA A 55 -13.01 31.86 25.86
N GLN A 56 -13.53 30.66 26.14
CA GLN A 56 -14.95 30.36 26.02
C GLN A 56 -15.82 31.30 26.88
N LYS A 57 -15.43 31.54 28.14
CA LYS A 57 -16.15 32.48 29.01
C LYS A 57 -16.20 33.89 28.43
N ILE A 58 -15.11 34.38 27.84
CA ILE A 58 -15.10 35.69 27.18
C ILE A 58 -16.01 35.71 25.95
N ASN A 59 -15.88 34.70 25.09
CA ASN A 59 -16.64 34.61 23.85
C ASN A 59 -18.14 34.47 24.09
N SER A 60 -18.54 33.74 25.14
CA SER A 60 -19.96 33.59 25.52
C SER A 60 -20.66 34.90 25.89
N VAL A 61 -19.90 35.92 26.33
CA VAL A 61 -20.45 37.22 26.75
C VAL A 61 -20.22 38.32 25.70
N SER A 62 -19.10 38.29 24.97
CA SER A 62 -18.65 39.42 24.15
C SER A 62 -18.44 39.13 22.67
N ASN A 63 -18.61 37.87 22.24
CA ASN A 63 -18.46 37.41 20.85
C ASN A 63 -17.19 37.93 20.13
N LYS A 64 -16.11 38.17 20.87
CA LYS A 64 -14.85 38.75 20.37
C LYS A 64 -14.04 37.78 19.48
N GLY A 65 -14.41 36.50 19.43
CA GLY A 65 -13.70 35.48 18.65
C GLY A 65 -12.31 35.15 19.21
N ILE A 66 -12.10 35.33 20.52
CA ILE A 66 -10.81 35.10 21.19
C ILE A 66 -10.41 33.63 21.05
N LYS A 67 -9.18 33.39 20.61
CA LYS A 67 -8.59 32.06 20.51
C LYS A 67 -7.94 31.66 21.83
N ALA A 68 -7.96 30.37 22.14
CA ALA A 68 -7.41 29.87 23.40
C ALA A 68 -5.88 29.90 23.39
N SER A 69 -5.30 29.65 22.22
CA SER A 69 -3.86 29.75 21.97
C SER A 69 -3.31 31.15 22.26
N ASP A 70 -4.04 32.22 21.88
CA ASP A 70 -3.66 33.61 22.19
C ASP A 70 -3.67 33.89 23.69
N VAL A 71 -4.69 33.39 24.41
CA VAL A 71 -4.80 33.54 25.87
C VAL A 71 -3.64 32.84 26.57
N PHE A 72 -3.30 31.63 26.14
CA PHE A 72 -2.18 30.87 26.71
C PHE A 72 -0.84 31.53 26.42
N ALA A 73 -0.64 32.00 25.18
CA ALA A 73 0.57 32.71 24.76
C ALA A 73 0.76 34.03 25.52
N MET A 74 -0.32 34.78 25.72
CA MET A 74 -0.34 35.99 26.54
C MET A 74 0.07 35.72 27.99
N GLY A 75 -0.51 34.70 28.63
CA GLY A 75 -0.14 34.32 30.00
C GLY A 75 1.31 33.81 30.11
N LEU A 76 1.79 33.07 29.12
CA LEU A 76 3.17 32.59 29.08
C LEU A 76 4.17 33.73 28.89
N MET A 77 3.85 34.70 28.04
CA MET A 77 4.69 35.88 27.82
C MET A 77 4.92 36.64 29.12
N ASP A 78 3.86 36.83 29.91
CA ASP A 78 3.95 37.47 31.22
C ASP A 78 4.79 36.67 32.23
N GLU A 79 4.62 35.34 32.28
CA GLU A 79 5.46 34.44 33.11
C GLU A 79 6.95 34.62 32.78
N ILE A 80 7.28 34.75 31.49
CA ILE A 80 8.65 34.99 31.01
C ILE A 80 9.13 36.39 31.43
N LEU A 81 8.30 37.44 31.31
CA LEU A 81 8.69 38.81 31.69
C LEU A 81 8.98 38.91 33.20
N HIS A 82 8.14 38.30 34.05
CA HIS A 82 8.41 38.15 35.48
C HIS A 82 9.74 37.45 35.75
N PHE A 83 10.00 36.36 35.03
CA PHE A 83 11.25 35.63 35.15
C PHE A 83 12.47 36.50 34.75
N VAL A 84 12.36 37.27 33.68
CA VAL A 84 13.42 38.22 33.26
C VAL A 84 13.68 39.25 34.36
N ILE A 85 12.65 39.84 34.97
CA ILE A 85 12.79 40.78 36.09
C ILE A 85 13.45 40.10 37.30
N ALA A 86 13.01 38.88 37.65
CA ALA A 86 13.56 38.13 38.76
C ALA A 86 15.06 37.83 38.56
N GLU A 87 15.46 37.39 37.38
CA GLU A 87 16.87 37.17 37.04
C GLU A 87 17.67 38.47 37.12
N HIS A 88 17.10 39.60 36.67
CA HIS A 88 17.71 40.92 36.80
C HIS A 88 17.96 41.31 38.25
N ARG A 89 17.01 41.04 39.14
CA ARG A 89 17.17 41.27 40.56
C ARG A 89 18.27 40.41 41.17
N VAL A 90 18.37 39.15 40.76
CA VAL A 90 19.37 38.24 41.32
C VAL A 90 20.79 38.62 40.89
N LYS A 91 21.03 38.97 39.61
CA LYS A 91 22.41 39.13 39.11
C LYS A 91 22.87 40.56 38.90
N ALA A 92 21.97 41.54 38.74
CA ALA A 92 22.35 42.91 38.37
C ALA A 92 21.80 43.99 39.33
N ALA A 93 20.55 43.88 39.77
CA ALA A 93 19.85 44.94 40.51
C ALA A 93 19.02 44.41 41.69
N PRO A 94 19.64 43.90 42.76
CA PRO A 94 18.93 43.26 43.90
C PRO A 94 17.96 44.19 44.64
N ASN A 95 18.21 45.50 44.59
CA ASN A 95 17.36 46.51 45.23
C ASN A 95 16.43 47.24 44.24
N LEU A 96 16.25 46.74 43.02
CA LEU A 96 15.49 47.40 41.94
C LEU A 96 14.18 48.06 42.41
N PHE A 97 13.30 47.29 43.04
CA PHE A 97 12.00 47.82 43.47
C PHE A 97 12.08 48.69 44.73
N LYS A 98 13.10 48.52 45.58
CA LYS A 98 13.36 49.44 46.70
C LYS A 98 13.82 50.81 46.20
N GLU A 99 14.63 50.83 45.14
CA GLU A 99 15.04 52.05 44.45
C GLU A 99 13.86 52.72 43.75
N ILE A 100 12.97 51.95 43.11
CA ILE A 100 11.71 52.48 42.55
C ILE A 100 10.84 53.10 43.64
N ILE A 101 10.65 52.41 44.78
CA ILE A 101 9.89 52.97 45.92
C ILE A 101 10.52 54.30 46.37
N THR A 102 11.84 54.35 46.49
CA THR A 102 12.56 55.56 46.94
C THR A 102 12.42 56.70 45.94
N ASP A 103 12.63 56.45 44.64
CA ASP A 103 12.49 57.44 43.57
C ASP A 103 11.06 57.99 43.51
N VAL A 104 10.06 57.11 43.43
CA VAL A 104 8.65 57.51 43.36
C VAL A 104 8.22 58.26 44.62
N THR A 105 8.60 57.78 45.80
CA THR A 105 8.27 58.44 47.08
C THR A 105 8.88 59.85 47.15
N SER A 106 10.08 60.06 46.61
CA SER A 106 10.71 61.38 46.57
C SER A 106 9.95 62.39 45.70
N VAL A 107 9.22 61.91 44.68
CA VAL A 107 8.49 62.75 43.72
C VAL A 107 7.05 63.02 44.17
N ILE A 108 6.32 61.99 44.61
CA ILE A 108 4.87 62.11 44.91
C ILE A 108 4.52 62.03 46.41
N GLY A 109 5.46 61.60 47.25
CA GLY A 109 5.24 61.35 48.68
C GLY A 109 4.63 59.98 48.97
N GLU A 110 4.93 59.43 50.15
CA GLU A 110 4.55 58.06 50.56
C GLU A 110 3.03 57.85 50.58
N LYS A 111 2.26 58.86 51.04
CA LYS A 111 0.79 58.78 51.09
C LYS A 111 0.16 58.61 49.70
N GLU A 112 0.70 59.30 48.69
CA GLU A 112 0.16 59.21 47.32
C GLU A 112 0.60 57.90 46.64
N LEU A 113 1.79 57.39 46.98
CA LEU A 113 2.22 56.05 46.55
C LEU A 113 1.31 54.97 47.15
N ASP A 114 1.08 54.99 48.46
CA ASP A 114 0.21 54.02 49.14
C ASP A 114 -1.23 54.08 48.59
N ARG A 115 -1.73 55.29 48.29
CA ARG A 115 -3.03 55.46 47.63
C ARG A 115 -3.09 54.81 46.25
N ALA A 116 -2.03 54.94 45.45
CA ALA A 116 -1.95 54.28 44.13
C ALA A 116 -1.91 52.75 44.26
N LEU A 117 -1.11 52.23 45.18
CA LEU A 117 -0.97 50.79 45.43
C LEU A 117 -2.26 50.17 45.99
N LEU A 118 -2.95 50.84 46.93
CA LEU A 118 -4.27 50.40 47.43
C LEU A 118 -5.30 50.37 46.32
N LYS A 119 -5.35 51.42 45.49
CA LYS A 119 -6.27 51.46 44.36
C LYS A 119 -5.98 50.36 43.34
N PHE A 120 -4.71 50.01 43.13
CA PHE A 120 -4.32 48.87 42.31
C PHE A 120 -4.87 47.56 42.88
N ILE A 121 -4.73 47.31 44.20
CA ILE A 121 -5.31 46.13 44.86
C ILE A 121 -6.84 46.09 44.71
N GLU A 122 -7.53 47.23 44.75
CA GLU A 122 -8.99 47.28 44.56
C GLU A 122 -9.43 46.98 43.13
N GLU A 123 -8.74 47.52 42.13
CA GLU A 123 -9.10 47.34 40.71
C GLU A 123 -8.62 45.99 40.17
N PHE A 124 -7.54 45.43 40.71
CA PHE A 124 -6.96 44.13 40.37
C PHE A 124 -6.90 43.21 41.60
N PRO A 125 -8.05 42.86 42.21
CA PRO A 125 -8.07 42.18 43.50
C PRO A 125 -7.57 40.74 43.42
N GLY A 126 -6.68 40.37 44.33
CA GLY A 126 -6.27 38.99 44.54
C GLY A 126 -7.37 38.08 45.08
N SER A 127 -7.15 36.77 45.02
CA SER A 127 -8.12 35.78 45.53
C SER A 127 -8.45 35.95 47.02
N THR A 128 -7.49 36.35 47.86
CA THR A 128 -7.70 36.63 49.30
C THR A 128 -8.60 37.83 49.54
N ILE A 129 -8.45 38.90 48.75
CA ILE A 129 -9.29 40.10 48.81
C ILE A 129 -10.72 39.77 48.37
N ILE A 130 -10.88 38.99 47.30
CA ILE A 130 -12.21 38.57 46.79
C ILE A 130 -12.92 37.66 47.80
N LYS A 131 -12.20 36.71 48.41
CA LYS A 131 -12.71 35.81 49.46
C LYS A 131 -12.92 36.51 50.80
N LYS A 132 -12.53 37.79 50.93
CA LYS A 132 -12.58 38.60 52.16
C LYS A 132 -11.77 37.98 53.31
N GLU A 133 -10.71 37.26 52.98
CA GLU A 133 -9.78 36.68 53.95
C GLU A 133 -8.81 37.73 54.51
N GLU A 134 -8.54 38.79 53.75
CA GLU A 134 -7.61 39.88 54.08
C GLU A 134 -8.16 41.22 53.51
N SER A 135 -7.88 42.35 54.18
CA SER A 135 -8.20 43.69 53.65
C SER A 135 -7.08 44.24 52.75
N PRO A 136 -7.38 45.14 51.79
CA PRO A 136 -6.35 45.77 50.95
C PRO A 136 -5.23 46.44 51.76
N GLU A 137 -5.55 47.06 52.90
CA GLU A 137 -4.58 47.71 53.79
C GLU A 137 -3.69 46.69 54.50
N GLN A 138 -4.27 45.56 54.95
CA GLN A 138 -3.50 44.47 55.55
C GLN A 138 -2.51 43.88 54.56
N LEU A 139 -2.94 43.72 53.30
CA LEU A 139 -2.11 43.19 52.22
C LEU A 139 -0.98 44.15 51.84
N LEU A 140 -1.22 45.46 51.79
CA LEU A 140 -0.22 46.46 51.42
C LEU A 140 1.01 46.46 52.34
N TYR A 141 0.78 46.34 53.65
CA TYR A 141 1.85 46.36 54.68
C TYR A 141 2.37 44.97 55.03
N ARG A 142 1.99 43.95 54.27
CA ARG A 142 2.48 42.59 54.44
C ARG A 142 3.93 42.47 53.99
N GLU A 143 4.70 41.69 54.73
CA GLU A 143 6.01 41.20 54.29
C GLU A 143 5.91 39.70 54.05
N ASN A 144 6.65 39.21 53.05
CA ASN A 144 6.79 37.78 52.87
C ASN A 144 7.79 37.18 53.88
N ARG A 145 7.94 35.84 53.88
CA ARG A 145 8.82 35.11 54.81
C ARG A 145 10.32 35.43 54.64
N HIS A 146 10.67 36.22 53.63
CA HIS A 146 12.04 36.64 53.31
C HIS A 146 12.24 38.16 53.43
N GLY A 147 11.31 38.89 54.04
CA GLY A 147 11.42 40.33 54.30
C GLY A 147 11.27 41.21 53.05
N VAL A 148 10.62 40.71 51.99
CA VAL A 148 10.24 41.50 50.82
C VAL A 148 8.90 42.14 51.08
N SER A 149 8.84 43.47 50.95
CA SER A 149 7.60 44.23 51.09
C SER A 149 6.64 43.91 49.95
N TYR A 150 5.35 43.76 50.26
CA TYR A 150 4.32 43.58 49.23
C TYR A 150 4.24 44.78 48.27
N LYS A 151 4.68 45.98 48.70
CA LYS A 151 4.81 47.17 47.83
C LYS A 151 5.76 46.93 46.67
N GLU A 152 6.84 46.16 46.87
CA GLU A 152 7.77 45.79 45.79
C GLU A 152 7.09 44.91 44.74
N ILE A 153 6.25 43.97 45.19
CA ILE A 153 5.49 43.08 44.30
C ILE A 153 4.51 43.93 43.48
N LEU A 154 3.68 44.74 44.14
CA LEU A 154 2.69 45.58 43.44
C LEU A 154 3.31 46.53 42.40
N LEU A 155 4.51 47.06 42.64
CA LEU A 155 5.21 47.90 41.64
C LEU A 155 5.71 47.10 40.43
N GLU A 156 6.16 45.86 40.63
CA GLU A 156 6.47 44.92 39.55
C GLU A 156 5.23 44.69 38.68
N GLU A 157 4.09 44.43 39.31
CA GLU A 157 2.82 44.19 38.62
C GLU A 157 2.29 45.42 37.89
N MET A 158 2.38 46.61 38.49
CA MET A 158 2.01 47.86 37.81
C MET A 158 2.90 48.13 36.58
N LEU A 159 4.20 47.80 36.67
CA LEU A 159 5.09 47.91 35.52
C LEU A 159 4.67 46.95 34.41
N LEU A 160 4.40 45.67 34.70
CA LEU A 160 4.01 44.69 33.68
C LEU A 160 2.61 44.94 33.12
N LEU A 161 1.67 45.46 33.91
CA LEU A 161 0.39 45.97 33.41
C LEU A 161 0.61 47.07 32.37
N HIS A 162 1.49 48.02 32.68
CA HIS A 162 1.85 49.08 31.74
C HIS A 162 2.51 48.54 30.46
N ILE A 163 3.45 47.58 30.57
CA ILE A 163 4.07 46.94 29.41
C ILE A 163 3.03 46.22 28.55
N SER A 164 2.07 45.53 29.17
CA SER A 164 0.98 44.82 28.47
C SER A 164 0.07 45.79 27.72
N ASN A 165 -0.31 46.93 28.32
CA ASN A 165 -1.10 47.98 27.67
C ASN A 165 -0.37 48.69 26.53
N LEU A 166 0.97 48.59 26.45
CA LEU A 166 1.76 49.10 25.32
C LEU A 166 1.92 48.09 24.18
N ASN A 167 1.48 46.84 24.35
CA ASN A 167 1.64 45.78 23.36
C ASN A 167 0.42 45.74 22.41
N PRO A 168 0.56 46.12 21.12
CA PRO A 168 -0.57 46.20 20.22
C PRO A 168 -1.26 44.85 19.97
N ALA A 169 -0.51 43.74 20.05
CA ALA A 169 -1.04 42.39 19.91
C ALA A 169 -2.03 42.00 21.02
N LEU A 170 -2.02 42.71 22.16
CA LEU A 170 -2.92 42.48 23.28
C LEU A 170 -4.21 43.34 23.23
N ASN A 171 -4.39 44.17 22.20
CA ASN A 171 -5.51 45.11 22.11
C ASN A 171 -6.90 44.45 22.19
N ILE A 172 -7.04 43.23 21.68
CA ILE A 172 -8.31 42.46 21.75
C ILE A 172 -8.73 42.17 23.21
N PHE A 173 -7.76 42.15 24.12
CA PHE A 173 -7.89 41.90 25.55
C PHE A 173 -7.91 43.17 26.41
N ASN A 174 -8.04 44.37 25.83
CA ASN A 174 -7.94 45.65 26.55
C ASN A 174 -8.85 45.79 27.78
N ASP A 175 -10.01 45.11 27.81
CA ASP A 175 -10.89 45.14 28.98
C ASP A 175 -10.39 44.29 30.16
N LEU A 176 -9.43 43.38 29.95
CA LEU A 176 -8.72 42.68 31.01
C LEU A 176 -7.72 43.61 31.73
N PHE A 177 -7.25 44.67 31.08
CA PHE A 177 -6.15 45.55 31.55
C PHE A 177 -6.57 47.00 31.79
N ASP A 178 -7.87 47.26 31.96
CA ASP A 178 -8.40 48.62 32.08
C ASP A 178 -7.77 49.40 33.26
N GLU A 179 -6.86 50.32 32.93
CA GLU A 179 -6.19 51.21 33.88
C GLU A 179 -6.85 52.60 33.98
N THR A 180 -8.02 52.81 33.37
CA THR A 180 -8.69 54.13 33.31
C THR A 180 -8.98 54.68 34.71
N THR A 181 -9.35 53.82 35.66
CA THR A 181 -9.65 54.22 37.04
C THR A 181 -8.39 54.60 37.81
N LEU A 182 -7.28 53.87 37.59
CA LEU A 182 -5.98 54.18 38.19
C LEU A 182 -5.47 55.54 37.71
N ASN A 183 -5.57 55.79 36.41
CA ASN A 183 -5.15 57.04 35.76
C ASN A 183 -5.95 58.27 36.24
N SER A 184 -7.24 58.11 36.52
CA SER A 184 -8.13 59.23 36.85
C SER A 184 -8.20 59.55 38.35
N HIS A 185 -7.92 58.59 39.23
CA HIS A 185 -8.13 58.73 40.67
C HIS A 185 -6.84 58.70 41.51
N THR A 186 -5.68 58.47 40.87
CA THR A 186 -4.37 58.36 41.54
C THR A 186 -3.26 58.98 40.70
N LYS A 187 -2.06 59.11 41.26
CA LYS A 187 -0.85 59.53 40.52
C LYS A 187 -0.17 58.37 39.75
N TYR A 188 -0.95 57.41 39.24
CA TYR A 188 -0.49 56.21 38.55
C TYR A 188 0.57 56.49 37.47
N LYS A 189 0.32 57.47 36.58
CA LYS A 189 1.28 57.82 35.51
C LYS A 189 2.66 58.20 36.06
N THR A 190 2.69 58.97 37.14
CA THR A 190 3.95 59.38 37.78
C THR A 190 4.66 58.20 38.47
N VAL A 191 3.90 57.24 39.01
CA VAL A 191 4.45 55.98 39.54
C VAL A 191 5.11 55.18 38.41
N ILE A 192 4.44 55.02 37.27
CA ILE A 192 4.96 54.32 36.09
C ILE A 192 6.18 55.05 35.50
N GLU A 193 6.19 56.38 35.45
CA GLU A 193 7.35 57.17 35.03
C GLU A 193 8.57 56.92 35.93
N GLY A 194 8.37 56.74 37.25
CA GLY A 194 9.43 56.32 38.17
C GLY A 194 9.90 54.89 37.91
N CYS A 195 8.99 53.95 37.72
CA CYS A 195 9.33 52.57 37.34
C CYS A 195 10.17 52.55 36.05
N LYS A 196 9.75 53.29 35.03
CA LYS A 196 10.47 53.45 33.76
C LYS A 196 11.86 54.06 33.96
N ARG A 197 11.96 55.16 34.72
CA ARG A 197 13.24 55.85 34.94
C ARG A 197 14.27 54.93 35.59
N VAL A 198 13.90 54.21 36.65
CA VAL A 198 14.82 53.29 37.34
C VAL A 198 15.13 52.08 36.47
N THR A 199 14.15 51.45 35.82
CA THR A 199 14.41 50.29 34.93
C THR A 199 15.21 50.65 33.68
N SER A 200 15.11 51.89 33.18
CA SER A 200 15.99 52.40 32.12
C SER A 200 17.41 52.72 32.60
N SER A 201 17.64 52.82 33.91
CA SER A 201 19.00 53.02 34.48
C SER A 201 19.75 51.70 34.70
N VAL A 202 19.04 50.57 34.67
CA VAL A 202 19.61 49.23 34.79
C VAL A 202 19.95 48.72 33.40
N SER A 203 21.23 48.42 33.17
CA SER A 203 21.68 47.77 31.93
C SER A 203 20.98 46.43 31.74
N ALA A 204 20.53 46.16 30.51
CA ALA A 204 19.97 44.86 30.17
C ALA A 204 21.01 43.76 30.37
N MET A 205 20.58 42.59 30.83
CA MET A 205 21.42 41.39 30.79
C MET A 205 21.77 41.01 29.36
N ASP A 206 22.95 40.43 29.19
CA ASP A 206 23.30 39.76 27.94
C ASP A 206 22.43 38.50 27.81
N MET A 207 21.47 38.56 26.88
CA MET A 207 20.53 37.48 26.61
C MET A 207 21.00 36.55 25.47
N GLY A 208 22.26 36.66 25.02
CA GLY A 208 22.92 35.64 24.21
C GLY A 208 22.74 35.71 22.69
N SER A 209 21.93 36.63 22.15
CA SER A 209 21.98 36.99 20.73
C SER A 209 21.43 38.41 20.54
N SER A 210 21.98 39.18 19.59
CA SER A 210 21.56 40.45 18.94
C SER A 210 20.44 41.35 19.52
N SER A 211 20.11 41.28 20.80
CA SER A 211 19.15 42.17 21.44
C SER A 211 19.86 43.50 21.65
N ASN A 212 19.61 44.45 20.76
CA ASN A 212 20.11 45.82 20.87
C ASN A 212 19.51 46.59 22.09
N SER A 213 18.76 45.91 22.96
CA SER A 213 18.17 46.49 24.17
C SER A 213 19.26 46.90 25.15
N LYS A 214 19.40 48.21 25.36
CA LYS A 214 20.43 48.79 26.24
C LYS A 214 20.03 48.72 27.71
N THR A 215 18.74 48.67 28.00
CA THR A 215 18.18 48.77 29.36
C THR A 215 17.15 47.66 29.63
N LEU A 216 16.90 47.36 30.92
CA LEU A 216 15.85 46.41 31.31
C LEU A 216 14.48 46.82 30.75
N TYR A 217 14.14 48.11 30.77
CA TYR A 217 12.88 48.60 30.19
C TYR A 217 12.77 48.32 28.67
N ASP A 218 13.86 48.50 27.92
CA ASP A 218 13.89 48.22 26.49
C ASP A 218 13.82 46.71 26.21
N LEU A 219 14.41 45.90 27.09
CA LEU A 219 14.36 44.44 26.97
C LEU A 219 12.93 43.92 27.13
N LEU A 220 12.20 44.37 28.15
CA LEU A 220 10.80 43.95 28.39
C LEU A 220 9.85 44.31 27.23
N ARG A 221 10.18 45.35 26.45
CA ARG A 221 9.37 45.81 25.30
C ARG A 221 9.85 45.28 23.95
N ALA A 222 11.04 44.69 23.89
CA ALA A 222 11.66 44.26 22.64
C ALA A 222 10.76 43.35 21.78
N PRO A 223 10.03 42.36 22.34
CA PRO A 223 9.18 41.49 21.54
C PRO A 223 8.05 42.27 20.86
N ALA A 224 7.31 43.07 21.62
CA ALA A 224 6.19 43.88 21.11
C ALA A 224 6.63 44.95 20.09
N LEU A 225 7.87 45.44 20.18
CA LEU A 225 8.42 46.38 19.20
C LEU A 225 8.87 45.68 17.90
N ALA A 226 9.39 44.46 17.99
CA ALA A 226 9.81 43.68 16.83
C ALA A 226 8.60 43.14 16.03
N HIS A 227 7.58 42.66 16.74
CA HIS A 227 6.40 42.03 16.16
C HIS A 227 5.11 42.57 16.80
N PRO A 228 4.66 43.78 16.44
CA PRO A 228 3.57 44.47 17.12
C PRO A 228 2.21 43.78 16.96
N ASP A 229 1.99 43.04 15.89
CA ASP A 229 0.66 42.53 15.51
C ASP A 229 0.45 41.05 15.84
N SER A 230 1.44 40.35 16.41
CA SER A 230 1.42 38.88 16.56
C SER A 230 2.11 38.40 17.83
N ILE A 231 1.33 37.86 18.78
CA ILE A 231 1.87 37.25 20.02
C ILE A 231 2.73 36.01 19.67
N ALA A 232 2.37 35.27 18.62
CA ALA A 232 3.12 34.11 18.14
C ALA A 232 4.55 34.47 17.71
N ASP A 233 4.69 35.56 16.96
CA ASP A 233 5.99 36.05 16.50
C ASP A 233 6.79 36.68 17.65
N GLN A 234 6.11 37.27 18.64
CA GLN A 234 6.76 37.75 19.88
C GLN A 234 7.37 36.59 20.68
N LEU A 235 6.67 35.47 20.86
CA LEU A 235 7.23 34.28 21.52
C LEU A 235 8.37 33.65 20.71
N SER A 236 8.25 33.61 19.38
CA SER A 236 9.31 33.13 18.50
C SER A 236 10.55 34.02 18.57
N PHE A 237 10.36 35.34 18.63
CA PHE A 237 11.42 36.31 18.85
C PHE A 237 12.11 36.09 20.20
N ILE A 238 11.35 35.91 21.28
CA ILE A 238 11.89 35.61 22.62
C ILE A 238 12.74 34.34 22.57
N MET A 239 12.21 33.25 22.03
CA MET A 239 12.91 31.97 21.95
C MET A 239 14.21 32.05 21.13
N GLY A 240 14.19 32.77 20.00
CA GLY A 240 15.39 32.96 19.17
C GLY A 240 16.38 33.96 19.75
N SER A 241 15.91 34.99 20.47
CA SER A 241 16.74 36.13 20.86
C SER A 241 17.29 36.05 22.28
N TRP A 242 16.58 35.39 23.21
CA TRP A 242 16.86 35.48 24.66
C TRP A 242 17.63 34.28 25.25
N GLY A 243 18.04 33.32 24.40
CA GLY A 243 19.10 32.36 24.67
C GLY A 243 18.91 31.45 25.89
N VAL A 244 20.04 31.05 26.53
CA VAL A 244 20.10 30.05 27.61
C VAL A 244 19.33 30.47 28.87
N ILE A 245 19.15 31.78 29.09
CA ILE A 245 18.52 32.30 30.31
C ILE A 245 17.08 31.83 30.43
N ILE A 246 16.36 31.71 29.32
CA ILE A 246 14.95 31.29 29.27
C ILE A 246 14.77 29.81 28.88
N SER A 247 15.84 29.01 28.88
CA SER A 247 15.80 27.62 28.39
C SER A 247 14.76 26.74 29.09
N ASP A 248 14.46 27.00 30.36
CA ASP A 248 13.39 26.34 31.13
C ASP A 248 11.98 26.54 30.52
N PHE A 249 11.78 27.59 29.73
CA PHE A 249 10.51 27.92 29.06
C PHE A 249 10.41 27.36 27.64
N ASN A 250 11.49 26.84 27.06
CA ASN A 250 11.54 26.42 25.66
C ASN A 250 10.41 25.43 25.32
N ILE A 251 10.21 24.39 26.13
CA ILE A 251 9.15 23.41 25.87
C ILE A 251 7.76 24.05 25.96
N LYS A 252 7.51 24.93 26.94
CA LYS A 252 6.23 25.64 27.08
C LYS A 252 5.96 26.56 25.89
N MET A 253 6.97 27.32 25.44
CA MET A 253 6.87 28.22 24.28
C MET A 253 6.62 27.45 22.98
N LEU A 254 7.35 26.35 22.77
CA LEU A 254 7.13 25.49 21.60
C LEU A 254 5.70 24.94 21.57
N LYS A 255 5.16 24.47 22.71
CA LYS A 255 3.76 24.03 22.80
C LYS A 255 2.75 25.16 22.54
N ALA A 256 3.01 26.37 23.03
CA ALA A 256 2.17 27.54 22.77
C ALA A 256 2.16 27.90 21.27
N ILE A 257 3.34 27.92 20.63
CA ILE A 257 3.50 28.18 19.20
C ILE A 257 2.80 27.10 18.36
N ASP A 258 2.88 25.83 18.76
CA ASP A 258 2.19 24.73 18.08
C ASP A 258 0.67 24.90 18.15
N SER A 259 0.14 25.21 19.33
CA SER A 259 -1.29 25.45 19.53
C SER A 259 -1.77 26.67 18.71
N LEU A 260 -0.96 27.73 18.61
CA LEU A 260 -1.24 28.90 17.78
C LEU A 260 -1.30 28.52 16.31
N LYS A 261 -0.33 27.76 15.80
CA LYS A 261 -0.33 27.27 14.41
C LYS A 261 -1.54 26.40 14.11
N GLU A 262 -1.92 25.53 15.05
CA GLU A 262 -3.07 24.64 14.91
C GLU A 262 -4.39 25.41 14.81
N GLU A 263 -4.67 26.35 15.72
CA GLU A 263 -5.92 27.14 15.72
C GLU A 263 -6.01 28.19 14.60
N HIS A 264 -4.88 28.58 14.01
CA HIS A 264 -4.79 29.58 12.93
C HIS A 264 -4.59 28.96 11.53
N LYS A 265 -4.54 27.63 11.40
CA LYS A 265 -4.53 26.95 10.08
C LYS A 265 -5.83 27.31 9.32
N PRO A 266 -5.76 27.83 8.08
CA PRO A 266 -6.95 28.08 7.27
C PRO A 266 -7.71 26.78 6.97
N VAL A 267 -9.02 26.80 7.19
CA VAL A 267 -9.92 25.66 6.93
C VAL A 267 -10.21 25.60 5.43
N TYR A 268 -9.67 24.60 4.73
CA TYR A 268 -10.04 24.29 3.35
C TYR A 268 -11.01 23.11 3.35
N TYR A 269 -12.26 23.36 2.96
CA TYR A 269 -13.30 22.34 2.73
C TYR A 269 -13.28 21.88 1.28
N ASP A 270 -12.18 21.31 0.79
CA ASP A 270 -12.19 20.62 -0.51
C ASP A 270 -11.80 19.16 -0.28
N PHE A 271 -12.83 18.31 -0.17
CA PHE A 271 -12.71 16.86 0.04
C PHE A 271 -12.52 16.07 -1.27
N ASP A 272 -12.49 16.74 -2.43
CA ASP A 272 -12.41 16.14 -3.78
C ASP A 272 -11.33 16.80 -4.67
N GLY A 273 -10.26 17.31 -4.06
CA GLY A 273 -9.12 17.82 -4.81
C GLY A 273 -8.39 16.68 -5.55
N PRO A 274 -7.88 16.90 -6.78
CA PRO A 274 -7.08 15.88 -7.47
C PRO A 274 -5.86 15.50 -6.60
N VAL A 275 -5.67 14.20 -6.38
CA VAL A 275 -4.49 13.68 -5.66
C VAL A 275 -3.25 14.08 -6.47
N GLU A 276 -2.39 14.95 -5.92
CA GLU A 276 -1.13 15.28 -6.56
C GLU A 276 -0.27 14.02 -6.71
N THR A 277 0.07 13.69 -7.96
CA THR A 277 0.93 12.55 -8.29
C THR A 277 2.40 12.98 -8.30
N PHE A 278 3.18 12.37 -7.41
CA PHE A 278 4.62 12.58 -7.31
C PHE A 278 5.38 11.42 -7.95
N THR A 279 6.47 11.75 -8.66
CA THR A 279 7.42 10.75 -9.16
C THR A 279 8.13 10.11 -7.96
N GLN A 280 8.27 8.79 -7.96
CA GLN A 280 9.02 8.05 -6.93
C GLN A 280 10.50 8.46 -6.94
N THR A 281 10.99 8.98 -5.81
CA THR A 281 12.39 9.38 -5.60
C THR A 281 12.90 8.80 -4.28
N TYR A 282 14.19 8.44 -4.24
CA TYR A 282 14.79 7.69 -3.12
C TYR A 282 15.97 8.41 -2.45
N GLU A 283 16.23 9.68 -2.80
CA GLU A 283 17.39 10.45 -2.32
C GLU A 283 17.49 10.56 -0.78
N SER A 284 16.37 10.48 -0.07
CA SER A 284 16.32 10.54 1.40
C SER A 284 16.32 9.17 2.10
N GLN A 285 16.35 8.08 1.34
CA GLN A 285 16.15 6.69 1.83
C GLN A 285 17.38 5.80 1.63
N GLU A 286 18.49 6.33 1.12
CA GLU A 286 19.74 5.55 0.94
C GLU A 286 20.32 5.06 2.28
N GLU A 287 20.08 5.80 3.38
CA GLU A 287 20.53 5.43 4.73
C GLU A 287 19.64 4.39 5.42
N ASP A 288 18.45 4.10 4.88
CA ASP A 288 17.54 3.12 5.47
C ASP A 288 18.08 1.70 5.33
N ILE A 289 17.85 0.87 6.35
CA ILE A 289 18.27 -0.53 6.39
C ILE A 289 17.45 -1.36 5.38
N GLU A 290 18.13 -2.15 4.57
CA GLU A 290 17.52 -3.14 3.69
C GLU A 290 17.17 -4.42 4.47
N ASN A 291 15.88 -4.70 4.66
CA ASN A 291 15.37 -5.80 5.47
C ASN A 291 14.09 -6.43 4.87
N PHE A 292 14.18 -6.80 3.59
CA PHE A 292 13.10 -7.48 2.86
C PHE A 292 12.73 -8.82 3.49
N THR A 293 11.43 -9.10 3.55
CA THR A 293 10.94 -10.46 3.87
C THR A 293 11.05 -11.34 2.64
N MET A 294 11.48 -12.59 2.83
CA MET A 294 11.59 -13.56 1.74
C MET A 294 10.22 -14.06 1.30
N ASP A 295 9.95 -13.93 0.01
CA ASP A 295 8.72 -14.43 -0.60
C ASP A 295 8.74 -15.97 -0.67
N LYS A 296 7.57 -16.58 -0.51
CA LYS A 296 7.33 -17.99 -0.86
C LYS A 296 7.05 -18.12 -2.36
N HIS A 297 7.28 -19.29 -2.94
CA HIS A 297 7.12 -19.54 -4.39
C HIS A 297 5.76 -19.08 -4.99
N TRP A 298 4.69 -19.11 -4.20
CA TRP A 298 3.35 -18.72 -4.66
C TRP A 298 3.10 -17.21 -4.61
N MET A 299 3.83 -16.47 -3.77
CA MET A 299 3.57 -15.05 -3.47
C MET A 299 3.80 -14.10 -4.66
N PRO A 300 4.86 -14.24 -5.48
CA PRO A 300 5.03 -13.45 -6.70
C PRO A 300 3.91 -13.67 -7.71
N ASN A 301 3.34 -14.87 -7.71
CA ASN A 301 2.36 -15.34 -8.69
C ASN A 301 0.90 -15.02 -8.34
N VAL A 302 0.65 -14.28 -7.26
CA VAL A 302 -0.71 -13.92 -6.87
C VAL A 302 -1.34 -12.98 -7.89
N VAL A 303 -2.57 -13.31 -8.30
CA VAL A 303 -3.51 -12.46 -9.04
C VAL A 303 -4.77 -12.36 -8.20
N LEU A 304 -5.00 -11.17 -7.64
CA LEU A 304 -6.00 -10.92 -6.62
C LEU A 304 -7.25 -10.29 -7.21
N ILE A 305 -8.42 -10.75 -6.80
CA ILE A 305 -9.69 -10.06 -7.04
C ILE A 305 -10.35 -9.64 -5.73
N ALA A 306 -10.71 -8.37 -5.62
CA ALA A 306 -11.44 -7.82 -4.50
C ALA A 306 -12.96 -7.92 -4.74
N LYS A 307 -13.71 -8.40 -3.76
CA LYS A 307 -15.18 -8.42 -3.80
C LYS A 307 -15.75 -7.83 -2.50
N SER A 308 -16.57 -6.79 -2.63
CA SER A 308 -17.49 -6.39 -1.56
C SER A 308 -18.44 -7.53 -1.26
N THR A 309 -18.30 -8.18 -0.10
CA THR A 309 -18.89 -9.50 0.15
C THR A 309 -20.42 -9.47 0.07
N MET A 310 -21.07 -8.54 0.79
CA MET A 310 -22.53 -8.47 0.83
C MET A 310 -23.13 -8.13 -0.54
N VAL A 311 -22.53 -7.15 -1.24
CA VAL A 311 -22.92 -6.77 -2.61
C VAL A 311 -22.74 -7.94 -3.58
N TRP A 312 -21.63 -8.67 -3.49
CA TRP A 312 -21.37 -9.82 -4.34
C TRP A 312 -22.38 -10.94 -4.11
N LEU A 313 -22.75 -11.23 -2.86
CA LEU A 313 -23.76 -12.24 -2.52
C LEU A 313 -25.16 -11.86 -3.07
N ASP A 314 -25.53 -10.58 -3.03
CA ASP A 314 -26.76 -10.09 -3.68
C ASP A 314 -26.72 -10.26 -5.21
N GLN A 315 -25.61 -9.89 -5.86
CA GLN A 315 -25.42 -10.07 -7.30
C GLN A 315 -25.44 -11.55 -7.70
N LEU A 316 -24.79 -12.43 -6.93
CA LEU A 316 -24.85 -13.87 -7.14
C LEU A 316 -26.27 -14.40 -6.97
N SER A 317 -27.03 -13.88 -6.01
CA SER A 317 -28.42 -14.28 -5.82
C SER A 317 -29.26 -13.98 -7.06
N LYS A 318 -29.05 -12.81 -7.67
CA LYS A 318 -29.67 -12.40 -8.93
C LYS A 318 -29.20 -13.28 -10.10
N LYS A 319 -27.88 -13.51 -10.23
CA LYS A 319 -27.26 -14.32 -11.30
C LYS A 319 -27.76 -15.77 -11.31
N TYR A 320 -27.80 -16.42 -10.15
CA TYR A 320 -28.17 -17.84 -10.00
C TYR A 320 -29.65 -18.05 -9.68
N LYS A 321 -30.45 -16.98 -9.59
CA LYS A 321 -31.90 -17.00 -9.31
C LYS A 321 -32.25 -17.82 -8.06
N ARG A 322 -31.41 -17.74 -7.03
CA ARG A 322 -31.61 -18.38 -5.72
C ARG A 322 -31.02 -17.49 -4.63
N GLU A 323 -31.54 -17.56 -3.42
CA GLU A 323 -31.02 -16.76 -2.31
C GLU A 323 -29.62 -17.27 -1.89
N ILE A 324 -28.63 -16.37 -1.90
CA ILE A 324 -27.25 -16.62 -1.49
C ILE A 324 -26.89 -15.55 -0.45
N LYS A 325 -26.92 -15.93 0.83
CA LYS A 325 -26.70 -15.01 1.97
C LYS A 325 -25.41 -15.30 2.75
N THR A 326 -24.88 -16.51 2.65
CA THR A 326 -23.73 -16.96 3.45
C THR A 326 -22.56 -17.37 2.56
N LEU A 327 -21.35 -17.38 3.11
CA LEU A 327 -20.13 -17.78 2.41
C LEU A 327 -20.20 -19.24 1.91
N CYS A 328 -20.84 -20.14 2.66
CA CYS A 328 -21.03 -21.53 2.23
C CYS A 328 -22.02 -21.67 1.07
N SER A 329 -22.90 -20.69 0.86
CA SER A 329 -23.90 -20.70 -0.22
C SER A 329 -23.35 -20.23 -1.57
N ILE A 330 -22.13 -19.68 -1.60
CA ILE A 330 -21.45 -19.30 -2.85
C ILE A 330 -21.37 -20.54 -3.75
N PRO A 331 -21.90 -20.50 -4.99
CA PRO A 331 -21.90 -21.64 -5.90
C PRO A 331 -20.48 -22.07 -6.28
N ASP A 332 -20.29 -23.37 -6.43
CA ASP A 332 -19.01 -23.95 -6.85
C ASP A 332 -18.65 -23.53 -8.28
N GLU A 333 -19.66 -23.37 -9.14
CA GLU A 333 -19.53 -22.89 -10.51
C GLU A 333 -18.91 -21.48 -10.56
N GLU A 334 -19.21 -20.62 -9.58
CA GLU A 334 -18.61 -19.28 -9.50
C GLU A 334 -17.13 -19.35 -9.15
N LEU A 335 -16.75 -20.25 -8.24
CA LEU A 335 -15.35 -20.47 -7.87
C LEU A 335 -14.58 -21.10 -9.04
N ASP A 336 -15.22 -21.99 -9.80
CA ASP A 336 -14.65 -22.57 -11.03
C ASP A 336 -14.43 -21.49 -12.09
N ILE A 337 -15.33 -20.52 -12.23
CA ILE A 337 -15.13 -19.37 -13.13
C ILE A 337 -13.88 -18.59 -12.71
N LEU A 338 -13.78 -18.17 -11.44
CA LEU A 338 -12.61 -17.40 -10.96
C LEU A 338 -11.28 -18.13 -11.21
N ALA A 339 -11.22 -19.42 -10.91
CA ALA A 339 -10.03 -20.23 -11.15
C ALA A 339 -9.70 -20.35 -12.65
N ASN A 340 -10.72 -20.58 -13.49
CA ASN A 340 -10.56 -20.68 -14.94
C ASN A 340 -10.14 -19.36 -15.59
N GLU A 341 -10.48 -18.22 -14.99
CA GLU A 341 -10.05 -16.88 -15.43
C GLU A 341 -8.60 -16.56 -15.00
N GLY A 342 -8.02 -17.35 -14.10
CA GLY A 342 -6.64 -17.23 -13.65
C GLY A 342 -6.47 -16.52 -12.31
N PHE A 343 -7.56 -16.28 -11.57
CA PHE A 343 -7.49 -15.77 -10.20
C PHE A 343 -7.05 -16.86 -9.24
N ASN A 344 -6.08 -16.54 -8.40
CA ASN A 344 -5.60 -17.43 -7.33
C ASN A 344 -5.57 -16.73 -5.95
N GLY A 345 -6.07 -15.49 -5.87
CA GLY A 345 -6.38 -14.77 -4.65
C GLY A 345 -7.79 -14.18 -4.69
N LEU A 346 -8.58 -14.37 -3.63
CA LEU A 346 -9.91 -13.81 -3.47
C LEU A 346 -9.99 -13.00 -2.18
N TRP A 347 -10.02 -11.67 -2.30
CA TRP A 347 -10.18 -10.76 -1.18
C TRP A 347 -11.67 -10.45 -0.95
N LEU A 348 -12.14 -10.79 0.24
CA LEU A 348 -13.51 -10.54 0.67
C LEU A 348 -13.55 -9.38 1.66
N ILE A 349 -14.21 -8.29 1.27
CA ILE A 349 -14.32 -7.08 2.08
C ILE A 349 -15.53 -7.20 2.99
N GLY A 350 -15.36 -6.85 4.27
CA GLY A 350 -16.44 -6.77 5.24
C GLY A 350 -16.92 -8.12 5.79
N LEU A 351 -15.99 -9.04 6.04
CA LEU A 351 -16.24 -10.36 6.65
C LEU A 351 -16.54 -10.30 8.16
N TRP A 352 -15.93 -9.34 8.83
CA TRP A 352 -15.89 -9.25 10.29
C TRP A 352 -17.21 -8.75 10.88
N ASN A 353 -17.38 -8.99 12.18
CA ASN A 353 -18.48 -8.43 12.95
C ASN A 353 -18.29 -6.92 13.12
N ARG A 354 -19.36 -6.15 12.84
CA ARG A 354 -19.29 -4.69 12.67
C ARG A 354 -20.02 -3.96 13.80
N SER A 355 -19.72 -2.67 13.93
CA SER A 355 -20.32 -1.76 14.91
C SER A 355 -21.79 -1.48 14.62
N GLU A 356 -22.69 -1.83 15.55
CA GLU A 356 -24.11 -1.45 15.44
C GLU A 356 -24.29 0.07 15.57
N ALA A 357 -23.43 0.73 16.37
CA ALA A 357 -23.41 2.18 16.45
C ALA A 357 -23.09 2.84 15.08
N SER A 358 -22.11 2.33 14.33
CA SER A 358 -21.79 2.79 12.96
C SER A 358 -23.01 2.69 12.04
N LYS A 359 -23.73 1.56 12.09
CA LYS A 359 -24.97 1.36 11.32
C LYS A 359 -26.03 2.41 11.65
N LYS A 360 -26.32 2.60 12.94
CA LYS A 360 -27.31 3.61 13.41
C LYS A 360 -26.94 5.02 12.95
N ILE A 361 -25.65 5.38 13.05
CA ILE A 361 -25.14 6.67 12.59
C ILE A 361 -25.44 6.88 11.11
N LYS A 362 -25.08 5.92 10.25
CA LYS A 362 -25.28 6.04 8.80
C LYS A 362 -26.76 6.13 8.42
N GLN A 363 -27.62 5.36 9.09
CA GLN A 363 -29.07 5.41 8.89
C GLN A 363 -29.66 6.78 9.21
N ARG A 364 -29.17 7.43 10.28
CA ARG A 364 -29.61 8.79 10.68
C ARG A 364 -29.10 9.87 9.75
N CYS A 365 -27.92 9.67 9.17
CA CYS A 365 -27.35 10.57 8.17
C CYS A 365 -28.05 10.47 6.79
N GLY A 366 -29.11 9.68 6.66
CA GLY A 366 -30.01 9.69 5.50
C GLY A 366 -30.04 8.42 4.65
N ASN A 367 -29.35 7.35 5.03
CA ASN A 367 -29.40 6.07 4.31
C ASN A 367 -29.98 4.93 5.17
N PRO A 368 -31.32 4.72 5.18
CA PRO A 368 -31.97 3.69 5.99
C PRO A 368 -31.53 2.25 5.69
N GLU A 369 -31.02 1.98 4.47
CA GLU A 369 -30.57 0.65 4.05
C GLU A 369 -29.06 0.43 4.29
N ALA A 370 -28.35 1.43 4.82
CA ALA A 370 -26.92 1.32 5.14
C ALA A 370 -26.65 0.27 6.21
N GLU A 371 -25.61 -0.52 5.98
CA GLU A 371 -24.96 -1.33 7.00
C GLU A 371 -23.83 -0.56 7.68
N ALA A 372 -23.32 -1.12 8.77
CA ALA A 372 -22.12 -0.60 9.40
C ALA A 372 -20.94 -0.59 8.42
N SER A 373 -20.06 0.40 8.55
CA SER A 373 -18.80 0.45 7.79
C SER A 373 -18.03 -0.87 7.95
N ALA A 374 -17.55 -1.44 6.86
CA ALA A 374 -16.68 -2.62 6.88
C ALA A 374 -15.40 -2.43 7.73
N TYR A 375 -14.99 -1.19 7.99
CA TYR A 375 -13.81 -0.86 8.81
C TYR A 375 -14.15 -0.37 10.23
N SER A 376 -15.43 -0.20 10.57
CA SER A 376 -15.87 0.05 11.95
C SER A 376 -16.20 -1.28 12.63
N LEU A 377 -15.16 -1.93 13.18
CA LEU A 377 -15.24 -3.31 13.66
C LEU A 377 -15.67 -3.42 15.13
N TYR A 378 -16.55 -4.38 15.42
CA TYR A 378 -16.85 -4.75 16.81
C TYR A 378 -15.75 -5.66 17.39
N ASN A 379 -15.33 -6.67 16.61
CA ASN A 379 -14.21 -7.58 16.87
C ASN A 379 -13.85 -8.36 15.58
N TYR A 380 -12.78 -9.17 15.62
CA TYR A 380 -12.35 -10.03 14.50
C TYR A 380 -13.03 -11.40 14.47
N ASP A 381 -14.33 -11.46 14.81
CA ASP A 381 -15.15 -12.64 14.53
C ASP A 381 -15.82 -12.53 13.16
N ILE A 382 -16.04 -13.66 12.49
CA ILE A 382 -16.80 -13.68 11.23
C ILE A 382 -18.28 -13.40 11.53
N SER A 383 -18.87 -12.47 10.78
CA SER A 383 -20.27 -12.10 10.93
C SER A 383 -21.20 -13.31 10.83
N GLN A 384 -22.10 -13.46 11.80
CA GLN A 384 -23.09 -14.55 11.82
C GLN A 384 -24.03 -14.49 10.61
N GLY A 385 -24.31 -13.29 10.09
CA GLY A 385 -25.09 -13.11 8.86
C GLY A 385 -24.43 -13.74 7.63
N LEU A 386 -23.11 -13.92 7.64
CA LEU A 386 -22.34 -14.57 6.57
C LEU A 386 -22.14 -16.07 6.79
N GLY A 387 -22.70 -16.63 7.86
CA GLY A 387 -22.56 -18.05 8.23
C GLY A 387 -21.43 -18.35 9.23
N GLY A 388 -20.81 -17.32 9.82
CA GLY A 388 -19.78 -17.47 10.84
C GLY A 388 -18.54 -18.25 10.40
N TRP A 389 -17.80 -18.76 11.38
CA TRP A 389 -16.55 -19.51 11.16
C TRP A 389 -16.74 -20.79 10.33
N GLU A 390 -17.86 -21.49 10.47
CA GLU A 390 -18.18 -22.68 9.68
C GLU A 390 -18.37 -22.33 8.19
N GLY A 391 -19.07 -21.22 7.91
CA GLY A 391 -19.25 -20.71 6.55
C GLY A 391 -17.92 -20.34 5.88
N LEU A 392 -17.03 -19.67 6.62
CA LEU A 392 -15.68 -19.35 6.13
C LEU A 392 -14.86 -20.62 5.87
N GLN A 393 -14.86 -21.57 6.80
CA GLN A 393 -14.10 -22.81 6.63
C GLN A 393 -14.54 -23.58 5.37
N SER A 394 -15.85 -23.70 5.17
CA SER A 394 -16.42 -24.34 3.98
C SER A 394 -15.99 -23.65 2.69
N LEU A 395 -16.02 -22.31 2.64
CA LEU A 395 -15.54 -21.56 1.48
C LEU A 395 -14.04 -21.77 1.25
N ARG A 396 -13.23 -21.67 2.32
CA ARG A 396 -11.78 -21.84 2.25
C ARG A 396 -11.38 -23.19 1.69
N GLU A 397 -11.99 -24.28 2.15
CA GLU A 397 -11.72 -25.63 1.64
C GLU A 397 -12.06 -25.76 0.15
N ARG A 398 -13.16 -25.16 -0.30
CA ARG A 398 -13.59 -25.19 -1.70
C ARG A 398 -12.74 -24.31 -2.62
N CYS A 399 -12.27 -23.17 -2.13
CA CYS A 399 -11.31 -22.31 -2.83
C CYS A 399 -9.92 -22.96 -2.92
N ASN A 400 -9.44 -23.59 -1.84
CA ASN A 400 -8.15 -24.27 -1.82
C ASN A 400 -8.08 -25.41 -2.85
N LYS A 401 -9.17 -26.18 -3.03
CA LYS A 401 -9.26 -27.21 -4.09
C LYS A 401 -9.09 -26.66 -5.51
N ARG A 402 -9.29 -25.36 -5.70
CA ARG A 402 -9.20 -24.64 -6.97
C ARG A 402 -7.95 -23.76 -7.06
N GLY A 403 -7.05 -23.84 -6.08
CA GLY A 403 -5.85 -23.00 -6.02
C GLY A 403 -6.08 -21.53 -5.63
N ILE A 404 -7.28 -21.19 -5.14
CA ILE A 404 -7.64 -19.83 -4.72
C ILE A 404 -7.37 -19.67 -3.23
N ARG A 405 -6.50 -18.72 -2.87
CA ARG A 405 -6.23 -18.32 -1.49
C ARG A 405 -7.18 -17.20 -1.08
N LEU A 406 -7.80 -17.32 0.09
CA LEU A 406 -8.63 -16.25 0.62
C LEU A 406 -7.77 -15.13 1.19
N ALA A 407 -8.22 -13.90 0.99
CA ALA A 407 -7.67 -12.71 1.59
C ALA A 407 -8.73 -11.96 2.41
N SER A 408 -8.28 -11.28 3.45
CA SER A 408 -9.13 -10.44 4.30
C SER A 408 -8.49 -9.08 4.55
N ASP A 409 -9.35 -8.09 4.81
CA ASP A 409 -8.94 -6.84 5.43
C ASP A 409 -8.52 -7.05 6.89
N MET A 410 -7.56 -6.24 7.33
CA MET A 410 -7.18 -6.07 8.72
C MET A 410 -7.05 -4.57 9.01
N VAL A 411 -7.80 -4.08 10.01
CA VAL A 411 -7.85 -2.67 10.41
C VAL A 411 -7.23 -2.49 11.80
N PRO A 412 -5.89 -2.42 11.93
CA PRO A 412 -5.23 -2.43 13.24
C PRO A 412 -5.19 -1.06 13.94
N ASN A 413 -5.53 0.03 13.25
CA ASN A 413 -5.38 1.39 13.78
C ASN A 413 -6.48 1.79 14.78
N HIS A 414 -7.70 1.32 14.56
CA HIS A 414 -8.87 1.72 15.34
C HIS A 414 -9.89 0.57 15.41
N THR A 415 -10.88 0.70 16.29
CA THR A 415 -12.06 -0.17 16.33
C THR A 415 -13.33 0.66 16.13
N GLY A 416 -14.51 0.04 16.01
CA GLY A 416 -15.77 0.78 16.13
C GLY A 416 -15.96 1.42 17.51
N ILE A 417 -16.74 2.50 17.59
CA ILE A 417 -16.97 3.24 18.86
C ILE A 417 -17.65 2.40 19.94
N ASP A 418 -18.37 1.35 19.57
CA ASP A 418 -19.05 0.42 20.48
C ASP A 418 -18.42 -0.97 20.51
N SER A 419 -17.15 -1.09 20.07
CA SER A 419 -16.42 -2.35 20.01
C SER A 419 -16.31 -3.04 21.37
N GLN A 420 -15.97 -4.33 21.34
CA GLN A 420 -15.71 -5.10 22.55
C GLN A 420 -14.61 -4.46 23.42
N TRP A 421 -13.58 -3.88 22.80
CA TRP A 421 -12.50 -3.21 23.51
C TRP A 421 -12.95 -1.89 24.14
N VAL A 422 -13.76 -1.06 23.47
CA VAL A 422 -14.26 0.19 24.10
C VAL A 422 -15.11 -0.12 25.35
N ARG A 423 -15.86 -1.22 25.33
CA ARG A 423 -16.69 -1.64 26.46
C ARG A 423 -15.85 -2.20 27.61
N SER A 424 -14.97 -3.17 27.33
CA SER A 424 -14.26 -3.96 28.35
C SER A 424 -12.85 -3.46 28.70
N LYS A 425 -12.18 -2.76 27.79
CA LYS A 425 -10.77 -2.32 27.89
C LYS A 425 -10.61 -0.85 27.43
N PRO A 426 -11.31 0.11 28.03
CA PRO A 426 -11.25 1.51 27.61
C PRO A 426 -9.86 2.15 27.73
N ASP A 427 -8.96 1.57 28.54
CA ASP A 427 -7.56 2.02 28.67
C ASP A 427 -6.69 1.77 27.42
N TYR A 428 -7.20 1.00 26.45
CA TYR A 428 -6.48 0.72 25.20
C TYR A 428 -6.53 1.87 24.20
N PHE A 429 -7.36 2.90 24.45
CA PHE A 429 -7.62 3.97 23.50
C PHE A 429 -6.95 5.29 23.90
N ILE A 430 -6.71 6.15 22.91
CA ILE A 430 -6.30 7.54 23.17
C ILE A 430 -7.52 8.28 23.71
N GLN A 431 -7.37 8.88 24.90
CA GLN A 431 -8.50 9.44 25.64
C GLN A 431 -8.10 10.56 26.59
N THR A 432 -9.09 11.33 27.04
CA THR A 432 -8.97 12.39 28.05
C THR A 432 -10.08 12.25 29.10
N SER A 433 -9.86 12.81 30.29
CA SER A 433 -10.85 12.82 31.39
C SER A 433 -11.90 13.93 31.25
N HIS A 434 -11.65 14.90 30.38
CA HIS A 434 -12.54 16.02 30.07
C HIS A 434 -12.58 16.26 28.55
N PRO A 435 -13.63 16.89 28.00
CA PRO A 435 -13.65 17.26 26.59
C PRO A 435 -12.41 18.09 26.22
N PRO A 436 -11.74 17.83 25.09
CA PRO A 436 -10.60 18.64 24.65
C PRO A 436 -10.96 20.12 24.42
N TYR A 437 -12.18 20.35 23.92
CA TYR A 437 -12.76 21.68 23.74
C TYR A 437 -13.97 21.85 24.66
N PRO A 438 -13.99 22.90 25.52
CA PRO A 438 -15.10 23.18 26.44
C PRO A 438 -16.45 23.48 25.77
N THR A 439 -16.46 23.75 24.47
CA THR A 439 -17.66 23.98 23.68
C THR A 439 -18.37 22.69 23.29
N TYR A 440 -17.69 21.54 23.33
CA TYR A 440 -18.30 20.27 22.98
C TYR A 440 -19.37 19.86 23.98
N THR A 441 -20.53 19.50 23.46
CA THR A 441 -21.65 18.98 24.25
C THR A 441 -22.07 17.61 23.72
N PHE A 442 -22.35 16.69 24.64
CA PHE A 442 -22.62 15.27 24.34
C PHE A 442 -23.99 14.87 24.87
N ASN A 443 -25.02 15.53 24.35
CA ASN A 443 -26.43 15.32 24.68
C ASN A 443 -27.17 14.48 23.62
N SER A 444 -26.44 13.98 22.62
CA SER A 444 -26.96 13.00 21.67
C SER A 444 -27.50 11.75 22.39
N GLU A 445 -28.17 10.89 21.65
CA GLU A 445 -28.67 9.64 22.23
C GLU A 445 -27.55 8.64 22.52
N ASN A 446 -27.86 7.68 23.38
CA ASN A 446 -26.96 6.55 23.63
C ASN A 446 -26.93 5.61 22.43
N LEU A 447 -25.78 5.49 21.77
CA LEU A 447 -25.58 4.56 20.65
C LEU A 447 -25.22 3.14 21.09
N SER A 448 -24.84 2.95 22.36
CA SER A 448 -24.49 1.64 22.91
C SER A 448 -25.73 0.77 23.12
N ASP A 449 -25.63 -0.50 22.72
CA ASP A 449 -26.63 -1.54 23.04
C ASP A 449 -26.40 -2.21 24.40
N ASP A 450 -25.28 -1.91 25.08
CA ASP A 450 -25.03 -2.41 26.43
C ASP A 450 -25.69 -1.49 27.47
N PRO A 451 -26.58 -2.00 28.35
CA PRO A 451 -27.24 -1.18 29.36
C PRO A 451 -26.28 -0.58 30.41
N ASN A 452 -25.05 -1.10 30.54
CA ASN A 452 -24.06 -0.63 31.50
C ASN A 452 -23.13 0.45 30.93
N ILE A 453 -23.08 0.60 29.60
CA ILE A 453 -22.16 1.51 28.92
C ILE A 453 -22.98 2.51 28.09
N GLY A 454 -22.73 3.80 28.29
CA GLY A 454 -23.24 4.87 27.44
C GLY A 454 -22.19 5.34 26.43
N ILE A 455 -22.59 5.50 25.16
CA ILE A 455 -21.76 6.07 24.08
C ILE A 455 -22.54 7.21 23.46
N TYR A 456 -21.95 8.41 23.46
CA TYR A 456 -22.59 9.63 23.01
C TYR A 456 -21.67 10.40 22.05
N LEU A 457 -22.20 10.78 20.91
CA LEU A 457 -21.56 11.69 19.97
C LEU A 457 -21.78 13.16 20.37
N GLU A 458 -20.99 14.04 19.78
CA GLU A 458 -21.15 15.48 19.93
C GLU A 458 -22.41 15.98 19.20
N ASP A 459 -23.03 17.04 19.73
CA ASP A 459 -24.38 17.49 19.33
C ASP A 459 -24.47 18.01 17.88
N HIS A 460 -23.39 18.59 17.34
CA HIS A 460 -23.32 19.15 15.98
C HIS A 460 -22.92 18.10 14.93
N TYR A 461 -22.67 16.87 15.36
CA TYR A 461 -22.24 15.78 14.48
C TYR A 461 -23.20 15.56 13.30
N TYR A 462 -24.50 15.46 13.57
CA TYR A 462 -25.49 15.18 12.52
C TYR A 462 -25.76 16.38 11.60
N THR A 463 -25.50 17.61 12.07
CA THR A 463 -25.64 18.83 11.25
C THR A 463 -24.41 19.08 10.39
N LYS A 464 -23.29 18.39 10.66
CA LYS A 464 -21.98 18.59 10.02
C LYS A 464 -21.46 20.04 10.14
N GLU A 465 -21.92 20.75 11.16
CA GLU A 465 -21.49 22.13 11.46
C GLU A 465 -20.15 22.16 12.22
N ASP A 466 -19.86 21.08 12.95
CA ASP A 466 -18.57 20.81 13.60
C ASP A 466 -18.36 19.28 13.64
N ALA A 467 -17.10 18.84 13.71
CA ALA A 467 -16.74 17.44 13.87
C ALA A 467 -15.85 17.30 15.09
N SER A 468 -16.43 16.85 16.21
CA SER A 468 -15.66 16.60 17.43
C SER A 468 -14.57 15.58 17.18
N VAL A 469 -13.38 15.82 17.74
CA VAL A 469 -12.27 14.85 17.72
C VAL A 469 -12.48 13.66 18.67
N VAL A 470 -13.49 13.72 19.55
CA VAL A 470 -13.76 12.69 20.56
C VAL A 470 -15.26 12.34 20.66
N PHE A 471 -15.56 11.14 21.16
CA PHE A 471 -16.88 10.78 21.66
C PHE A 471 -16.83 10.53 23.18
N LYS A 472 -17.99 10.60 23.83
CA LYS A 472 -18.11 10.37 25.28
C LYS A 472 -18.52 8.93 25.56
N ARG A 473 -17.73 8.24 26.39
CA ARG A 473 -18.05 6.95 27.01
C ARG A 473 -18.41 7.15 28.48
N VAL A 474 -19.49 6.51 28.94
CA VAL A 474 -19.88 6.47 30.35
C VAL A 474 -20.02 5.02 30.79
N ASP A 475 -19.35 4.62 31.87
CA ASP A 475 -19.62 3.38 32.56
C ASP A 475 -20.58 3.66 33.72
N PHE A 476 -21.83 3.23 33.58
CA PHE A 476 -22.88 3.52 34.57
C PHE A 476 -22.65 2.80 35.89
N ASN A 477 -21.93 1.67 35.90
CA ASN A 477 -21.64 0.92 37.11
C ASN A 477 -20.55 1.59 37.96
N LYS A 478 -19.55 2.20 37.30
CA LYS A 478 -18.42 2.86 37.98
C LYS A 478 -18.58 4.37 38.11
N GLY A 479 -19.52 4.98 37.39
CA GLY A 479 -19.59 6.44 37.23
C GLY A 479 -18.39 7.01 36.47
N ASP A 480 -17.69 6.18 35.70
CA ASP A 480 -16.47 6.54 34.97
C ASP A 480 -16.84 7.18 33.63
N VAL A 481 -16.42 8.43 33.42
CA VAL A 481 -16.68 9.20 32.21
C VAL A 481 -15.36 9.47 31.50
N ARG A 482 -15.29 9.10 30.23
CA ARG A 482 -14.10 9.25 29.40
C ARG A 482 -14.45 9.84 28.05
N TYR A 483 -13.51 10.57 27.47
CA TYR A 483 -13.62 11.13 26.12
C TYR A 483 -12.56 10.47 25.25
N ILE A 484 -12.99 9.63 24.32
CA ILE A 484 -12.12 8.78 23.51
C ILE A 484 -12.00 9.40 22.11
N TYR A 485 -10.79 9.49 21.58
CA TYR A 485 -10.57 10.05 20.25
C TYR A 485 -11.09 9.15 19.14
N HIS A 486 -11.65 9.76 18.11
CA HIS A 486 -11.98 9.09 16.86
C HIS A 486 -10.71 8.75 16.07
N GLY A 487 -10.75 7.71 15.23
CA GLY A 487 -9.67 7.42 14.29
C GLY A 487 -9.45 8.57 13.31
N ASN A 488 -8.20 8.84 12.95
CA ASN A 488 -7.83 9.94 12.06
C ASN A 488 -6.45 9.68 11.42
N ASP A 489 -6.27 10.11 10.18
CA ASP A 489 -5.05 9.98 9.37
C ASP A 489 -4.25 11.29 9.19
N GLY A 490 -4.70 12.37 9.83
CA GLY A 490 -4.19 13.74 9.70
C GLY A 490 -5.11 14.66 8.88
N THR A 491 -6.24 14.16 8.39
CA THR A 491 -7.29 15.00 7.80
C THR A 491 -8.09 15.75 8.87
N MET A 492 -8.71 16.87 8.48
CA MET A 492 -9.46 17.71 9.41
C MET A 492 -10.70 17.02 9.99
N MET A 493 -11.30 16.08 9.26
CA MET A 493 -12.50 15.36 9.69
C MET A 493 -12.14 13.95 10.18
N PRO A 494 -12.40 13.60 11.46
CA PRO A 494 -12.14 12.27 11.96
C PRO A 494 -13.07 11.22 11.33
N TRP A 495 -12.67 9.95 11.41
CA TRP A 495 -13.53 8.80 11.17
C TRP A 495 -14.45 8.59 12.38
N ASN A 496 -15.55 9.32 12.39
CA ASN A 496 -16.38 9.56 13.58
C ASN A 496 -17.15 8.34 14.12
N ASP A 497 -17.17 7.22 13.40
CA ASP A 497 -17.72 5.94 13.88
C ASP A 497 -16.63 4.97 14.38
N THR A 498 -15.41 5.47 14.60
CA THR A 498 -14.27 4.69 15.08
C THR A 498 -13.68 5.24 16.38
N ALA A 499 -12.89 4.42 17.07
CA ALA A 499 -12.17 4.74 18.31
C ALA A 499 -10.67 4.42 18.14
N GLN A 500 -9.82 5.43 18.36
CA GLN A 500 -8.38 5.36 18.10
C GLN A 500 -7.62 4.59 19.18
N ILE A 501 -6.88 3.57 18.76
CA ILE A 501 -6.04 2.75 19.63
C ILE A 501 -4.75 3.50 20.03
N ASN A 502 -4.31 3.34 21.29
CA ASN A 502 -3.10 3.96 21.83
C ASN A 502 -1.86 3.06 21.69
N PHE A 503 -1.09 3.27 20.62
CA PHE A 503 0.12 2.50 20.34
C PHE A 503 1.32 2.82 21.25
N LEU A 504 1.27 3.83 22.13
CA LEU A 504 2.32 4.00 23.15
C LEU A 504 2.25 2.92 24.25
N ASN A 505 1.10 2.27 24.43
CA ASN A 505 0.95 1.20 25.41
C ASN A 505 1.44 -0.14 24.82
N ALA A 506 2.44 -0.75 25.45
CA ALA A 506 3.01 -2.02 25.00
C ALA A 506 2.02 -3.19 25.07
N GLU A 507 1.13 -3.22 26.06
CA GLU A 507 0.09 -4.26 26.16
C GLU A 507 -0.89 -4.19 24.99
N VAL A 508 -1.21 -2.97 24.56
CA VAL A 508 -2.11 -2.72 23.42
C VAL A 508 -1.47 -3.19 22.12
N ARG A 509 -0.18 -2.88 21.91
CA ARG A 509 0.55 -3.36 20.72
C ARG A 509 0.54 -4.88 20.65
N GLU A 510 0.81 -5.57 21.76
CA GLU A 510 0.76 -7.03 21.80
C GLU A 510 -0.66 -7.56 21.52
N ALA A 511 -1.71 -6.93 22.06
CA ALA A 511 -3.08 -7.32 21.78
C ALA A 511 -3.43 -7.19 20.28
N VAL A 512 -3.01 -6.10 19.63
CA VAL A 512 -3.19 -5.91 18.18
C VAL A 512 -2.39 -6.95 17.39
N ILE A 513 -1.13 -7.25 17.78
CA ILE A 513 -0.34 -8.31 17.14
C ILE A 513 -1.03 -9.67 17.24
N GLN A 514 -1.63 -10.00 18.38
CA GLN A 514 -2.38 -11.24 18.55
C GLN A 514 -3.61 -11.31 17.65
N ASP A 515 -4.33 -10.21 17.45
CA ASP A 515 -5.43 -10.15 16.49
C ASP A 515 -4.92 -10.31 15.05
N ILE A 516 -3.79 -9.69 14.68
CA ILE A 516 -3.15 -9.89 13.36
C ILE A 516 -2.79 -11.37 13.16
N LEU A 517 -2.18 -12.01 14.17
CA LEU A 517 -1.82 -13.43 14.13
C LEU A 517 -3.06 -14.33 14.05
N HIS A 518 -4.15 -13.96 14.71
CA HIS A 518 -5.43 -14.65 14.61
C HIS A 518 -5.98 -14.59 13.18
N VAL A 519 -5.93 -13.42 12.52
CA VAL A 519 -6.32 -13.27 11.11
C VAL A 519 -5.39 -14.07 10.20
N ALA A 520 -4.07 -14.00 10.39
CA ALA A 520 -3.07 -14.70 9.57
C ALA A 520 -3.22 -16.22 9.57
N LYS A 521 -3.62 -16.80 10.71
CA LYS A 521 -3.92 -18.24 10.82
C LYS A 521 -5.13 -18.67 9.98
N ASN A 522 -5.98 -17.72 9.60
CA ASN A 522 -7.22 -18.01 8.87
C ASN A 522 -7.17 -17.59 7.40
N PHE A 523 -6.40 -16.55 7.08
CA PHE A 523 -6.27 -15.95 5.76
C PHE A 523 -4.80 -15.91 5.33
N PRO A 524 -4.39 -16.66 4.29
CA PRO A 524 -3.03 -16.62 3.76
C PRO A 524 -2.62 -15.27 3.17
N ILE A 525 -3.56 -14.39 2.89
CA ILE A 525 -3.31 -13.04 2.36
C ILE A 525 -4.02 -12.04 3.27
N ILE A 526 -3.28 -11.05 3.79
CA ILE A 526 -3.84 -9.98 4.61
C ILE A 526 -3.57 -8.64 3.93
N ARG A 527 -4.61 -7.83 3.78
CA ARG A 527 -4.50 -6.42 3.41
C ARG A 527 -4.69 -5.56 4.65
N PHE A 528 -3.66 -4.79 5.02
CA PHE A 528 -3.71 -3.83 6.12
C PHE A 528 -4.23 -2.49 5.63
N ASP A 529 -5.29 -2.03 6.26
CA ASP A 529 -5.89 -0.71 6.05
C ASP A 529 -5.06 0.41 6.69
N ALA A 530 -4.93 1.51 5.96
CA ALA A 530 -4.24 2.74 6.35
C ALA A 530 -2.91 2.49 7.07
N ALA A 531 -2.09 1.55 6.56
CA ALA A 531 -0.93 1.02 7.26
C ALA A 531 0.11 2.10 7.60
N MET A 532 0.18 3.17 6.79
CA MET A 532 1.05 4.33 7.03
C MET A 532 0.78 5.01 8.37
N THR A 533 -0.45 4.99 8.88
CA THR A 533 -0.81 5.64 10.17
C THR A 533 -0.09 5.00 11.36
N LEU A 534 0.30 3.72 11.25
CA LEU A 534 0.96 2.95 12.30
C LEU A 534 2.47 2.86 12.18
N ALA A 535 3.08 3.49 11.17
CA ALA A 535 4.53 3.66 11.19
C ALA A 535 4.91 4.57 12.36
N LYS A 536 5.98 4.24 13.09
CA LYS A 536 6.43 4.95 14.30
C LYS A 536 6.50 6.47 14.10
N LYS A 537 7.02 6.93 12.97
CA LYS A 537 7.10 8.37 12.64
C LYS A 537 5.73 9.05 12.53
N HIS A 538 4.70 8.34 12.06
CA HIS A 538 3.35 8.87 11.90
C HIS A 538 2.54 8.76 13.18
N ILE A 539 2.73 7.72 13.99
CA ILE A 539 2.19 7.68 15.36
C ILE A 539 2.65 8.92 16.13
N GLN A 540 3.94 9.29 16.04
CA GLN A 540 4.45 10.51 16.66
C GLN A 540 3.82 11.76 16.03
N ARG A 541 3.90 11.92 14.71
CA ARG A 541 3.39 13.11 14.02
C ARG A 541 1.91 13.39 14.32
N LEU A 542 1.07 12.37 14.25
CA LEU A 542 -0.38 12.49 14.35
C LEU A 542 -0.85 12.63 15.80
N TRP A 543 -0.41 11.72 16.68
CA TRP A 543 -1.02 11.57 18.00
C TRP A 543 -0.17 12.14 19.15
N PHE A 544 1.14 12.23 18.97
CA PHE A 544 2.11 12.62 20.00
C PHE A 544 3.22 13.51 19.43
N PRO A 545 2.87 14.67 18.84
CA PRO A 545 3.81 15.47 18.06
C PRO A 545 5.02 15.93 18.86
N LYS A 546 6.11 16.24 18.18
CA LYS A 546 7.28 16.85 18.81
C LYS A 546 6.95 18.29 19.19
N PRO A 547 7.37 18.77 20.37
CA PRO A 547 7.29 20.19 20.68
C PRO A 547 7.93 21.03 19.58
N GLY A 548 7.21 22.03 19.06
CA GLY A 548 7.64 22.98 18.03
C GLY A 548 7.26 22.62 16.60
N HIS A 549 6.68 21.45 16.38
CA HIS A 549 6.39 20.92 15.04
C HIS A 549 4.90 20.95 14.68
N GLY A 550 4.05 21.51 15.54
CA GLY A 550 2.59 21.57 15.37
C GLY A 550 1.87 20.24 15.64
N GLY A 551 0.55 20.25 15.55
CA GLY A 551 -0.32 19.07 15.53
C GLY A 551 -1.07 18.94 14.21
N ASP A 552 -1.12 17.72 13.65
CA ASP A 552 -1.97 17.39 12.50
C ASP A 552 -3.41 17.10 12.96
N ILE A 553 -3.56 16.52 14.16
CA ILE A 553 -4.87 16.24 14.77
C ILE A 553 -5.15 17.30 15.84
N ALA A 554 -6.34 17.90 15.75
CA ALA A 554 -6.77 18.94 16.67
C ALA A 554 -6.71 18.48 18.15
N SER A 555 -6.25 19.35 19.03
CA SER A 555 -5.95 19.16 20.46
C SER A 555 -4.77 18.24 20.81
N ARG A 556 -4.09 17.62 19.84
CA ARG A 556 -2.99 16.68 20.12
C ARG A 556 -1.66 17.36 20.42
N SER A 557 -1.48 18.62 20.00
CA SER A 557 -0.31 19.44 20.39
C SER A 557 -0.17 19.58 21.91
N ASP A 558 -1.27 19.55 22.67
CA ASP A 558 -1.29 19.54 24.14
C ASP A 558 -0.45 18.37 24.73
N TYR A 559 -0.47 17.23 24.03
CA TYR A 559 0.16 15.97 24.42
C TYR A 559 1.52 15.75 23.75
N ALA A 560 2.14 16.82 23.23
CA ALA A 560 3.45 16.74 22.61
C ALA A 560 4.52 16.17 23.56
N ILE A 561 5.35 15.27 23.05
CA ILE A 561 6.43 14.57 23.76
C ILE A 561 7.75 14.63 22.96
N SER A 562 8.89 14.58 23.66
CA SER A 562 10.20 14.61 23.01
C SER A 562 10.45 13.33 22.21
N GLN A 563 11.39 13.38 21.26
CA GLN A 563 11.84 12.20 20.52
C GLN A 563 12.35 11.10 21.47
N GLU A 564 13.16 11.47 22.45
CA GLU A 564 13.74 10.54 23.43
C GLU A 564 12.67 9.81 24.26
N GLU A 565 11.66 10.55 24.72
CA GLU A 565 10.55 9.96 25.48
C GLU A 565 9.69 9.05 24.59
N PHE A 566 9.41 9.49 23.37
CA PHE A 566 8.67 8.69 22.39
C PHE A 566 9.40 7.39 22.05
N ASP A 567 10.71 7.46 21.79
CA ASP A 567 11.53 6.28 21.51
C ASP A 567 11.63 5.34 22.71
N ARG A 568 11.54 5.86 23.94
CA ARG A 568 11.47 5.01 25.14
C ARG A 568 10.14 4.25 25.23
N LEU A 569 9.02 4.88 24.86
CA LEU A 569 7.68 4.28 24.93
C LEU A 569 7.37 3.35 23.74
N LEU A 570 7.93 3.67 22.57
CA LEU A 570 7.83 2.90 21.34
C LEU A 570 9.24 2.63 20.77
N PRO A 571 10.01 1.71 21.38
CA PRO A 571 11.41 1.49 21.01
C PRO A 571 11.56 0.84 19.64
N ILE A 572 10.67 -0.11 19.32
CA ILE A 572 10.68 -0.88 18.09
C ILE A 572 9.57 -0.38 17.18
N GLU A 573 9.84 -0.39 15.88
CA GLU A 573 8.86 -0.10 14.84
C GLU A 573 7.78 -1.20 14.81
N PHE A 574 6.52 -0.81 14.94
CA PHE A 574 5.40 -1.75 15.13
C PHE A 574 5.30 -2.73 13.97
N TRP A 575 5.39 -2.24 12.74
CA TRP A 575 5.30 -3.10 11.56
C TRP A 575 6.47 -4.07 11.42
N ARG A 576 7.66 -3.66 11.85
CA ARG A 576 8.83 -4.56 11.86
C ARG A 576 8.58 -5.73 12.81
N GLU A 577 8.06 -5.45 14.00
CA GLU A 577 7.69 -6.46 14.98
C GLU A 577 6.60 -7.40 14.44
N VAL A 578 5.56 -6.87 13.80
CA VAL A 578 4.50 -7.67 13.15
C VAL A 578 5.09 -8.62 12.11
N VAL A 579 5.94 -8.12 11.21
CA VAL A 579 6.54 -8.93 10.14
C VAL A 579 7.43 -10.03 10.72
N ASP A 580 8.26 -9.71 11.73
CA ASP A 580 9.12 -10.70 12.40
C ASP A 580 8.32 -11.80 13.10
N ARG A 581 7.23 -11.42 13.79
CA ARG A 581 6.33 -12.37 14.44
C ARG A 581 5.59 -13.25 13.43
N ILE A 582 5.10 -12.67 12.32
CA ILE A 582 4.44 -13.43 11.24
C ILE A 582 5.41 -14.42 10.60
N ALA A 583 6.67 -14.02 10.36
CA ALA A 583 7.67 -14.91 9.77
C ALA A 583 7.96 -16.16 10.63
N VAL A 584 7.71 -16.10 11.95
CA VAL A 584 7.90 -17.23 12.87
C VAL A 584 6.59 -17.98 13.12
N GLU A 585 5.50 -17.27 13.38
CA GLU A 585 4.25 -17.84 13.88
C GLU A 585 3.21 -18.15 12.79
N ALA A 586 3.29 -17.49 11.63
CA ALA A 586 2.41 -17.70 10.49
C ALA A 586 3.16 -17.49 9.15
N PRO A 587 4.23 -18.26 8.87
CA PRO A 587 5.17 -18.01 7.75
C PRO A 587 4.58 -18.17 6.34
N ASP A 588 3.36 -18.70 6.21
CA ASP A 588 2.65 -18.84 4.93
C ASP A 588 1.63 -17.71 4.72
N THR A 589 1.95 -16.51 5.21
CA THR A 589 1.09 -15.32 5.13
C THR A 589 1.73 -14.24 4.26
N LEU A 590 1.00 -13.80 3.24
CA LEU A 590 1.34 -12.67 2.39
C LEU A 590 0.73 -11.38 2.97
N LEU A 591 1.58 -10.38 3.22
CA LEU A 591 1.18 -9.11 3.85
C LEU A 591 1.18 -7.98 2.81
N LEU A 592 0.02 -7.36 2.60
CA LEU A 592 -0.20 -6.21 1.72
C LEU A 592 -0.44 -4.97 2.59
N ALA A 593 0.42 -3.96 2.46
CA ALA A 593 0.22 -2.67 3.10
C ALA A 593 -0.51 -1.72 2.13
N GLU A 594 -1.68 -1.22 2.53
CA GLU A 594 -2.18 0.02 1.96
C GLU A 594 -1.43 1.18 2.63
N ALA A 595 -0.39 1.69 1.97
CA ALA A 595 0.38 2.81 2.45
C ALA A 595 0.57 3.82 1.32
N PHE A 596 0.41 5.09 1.66
CA PHE A 596 0.65 6.24 0.78
C PHE A 596 1.79 7.11 1.36
N TRP A 597 1.92 8.33 0.85
CA TRP A 597 2.89 9.35 1.30
C TRP A 597 4.35 9.04 0.96
N MET A 598 4.61 8.41 -0.20
CA MET A 598 5.97 8.09 -0.69
C MET A 598 6.73 7.13 0.26
N LEU A 599 5.98 6.27 0.95
CA LEU A 599 6.50 5.31 1.93
C LEU A 599 6.64 3.89 1.38
N GLU A 600 6.39 3.69 0.10
CA GLU A 600 6.29 2.36 -0.48
C GLU A 600 7.58 1.57 -0.25
N SER A 601 8.73 2.17 -0.59
CA SER A 601 10.06 1.62 -0.29
C SER A 601 10.26 1.39 1.21
N TYR A 602 9.92 2.35 2.06
CA TYR A 602 10.03 2.19 3.51
C TYR A 602 9.26 0.95 4.02
N PHE A 603 8.03 0.73 3.55
CA PHE A 603 7.22 -0.41 3.95
C PHE A 603 7.79 -1.75 3.48
N VAL A 604 8.25 -1.85 2.24
CA VAL A 604 8.70 -3.14 1.71
C VAL A 604 10.16 -3.44 2.00
N ARG A 605 11.02 -2.43 1.89
CA ARG A 605 12.47 -2.54 2.05
C ARG A 605 12.86 -2.47 3.53
N THR A 606 12.36 -1.51 4.29
CA THR A 606 12.79 -1.29 5.68
C THR A 606 11.94 -2.09 6.67
N LEU A 607 10.60 -2.01 6.54
CA LEU A 607 9.66 -2.71 7.44
C LEU A 607 9.45 -4.19 7.08
N GLY A 608 9.78 -4.58 5.84
CA GLY A 608 9.69 -5.97 5.38
C GLY A 608 8.29 -6.42 4.99
N MET A 609 7.35 -5.51 4.71
CA MET A 609 6.07 -5.91 4.13
C MET A 609 6.28 -6.61 2.79
N HIS A 610 5.50 -7.65 2.53
CA HIS A 610 5.65 -8.39 1.28
C HIS A 610 5.26 -7.55 0.08
N ARG A 611 4.14 -6.81 0.21
CA ARG A 611 3.57 -5.98 -0.85
C ARG A 611 3.10 -4.62 -0.31
N VAL A 612 3.10 -3.61 -1.17
CA VAL A 612 2.59 -2.26 -0.87
C VAL A 612 1.82 -1.69 -2.05
N TYR A 613 0.78 -0.91 -1.80
CA TYR A 613 -0.03 -0.30 -2.84
C TYR A 613 0.78 0.65 -3.73
N ASN A 614 0.44 0.69 -5.03
CA ASN A 614 1.03 1.60 -5.99
C ASN A 614 -0.05 2.45 -6.66
N SER A 615 -0.53 3.49 -5.96
CA SER A 615 -1.54 4.41 -6.50
C SER A 615 -1.03 5.22 -7.71
N ALA A 616 0.29 5.38 -7.84
CA ALA A 616 0.89 6.03 -9.00
C ALA A 616 0.58 5.28 -10.30
N PHE A 617 0.46 3.93 -10.27
CA PHE A 617 0.05 3.13 -11.42
C PHE A 617 -1.29 3.63 -11.99
N MET A 618 -2.32 3.69 -11.13
CA MET A 618 -3.68 4.08 -11.53
C MET A 618 -3.72 5.54 -11.97
N ASN A 619 -3.28 6.45 -11.10
CA ASN A 619 -3.45 7.89 -11.29
C ASN A 619 -2.64 8.42 -12.48
N MET A 620 -1.38 8.00 -12.64
CA MET A 620 -0.55 8.48 -13.74
C MET A 620 -0.99 7.89 -15.09
N LEU A 621 -1.37 6.61 -15.15
CA LEU A 621 -1.79 5.99 -16.42
C LEU A 621 -3.18 6.48 -16.86
N LYS A 622 -4.09 6.75 -15.92
CA LYS A 622 -5.39 7.38 -16.19
C LYS A 622 -5.21 8.73 -16.86
N ASN A 623 -4.35 9.57 -16.28
CA ASN A 623 -4.09 10.94 -16.73
C ASN A 623 -3.05 11.05 -17.86
N GLU A 624 -2.53 9.92 -18.37
CA GLU A 624 -1.48 9.86 -19.40
C GLU A 624 -0.20 10.61 -19.01
N GLU A 625 0.10 10.67 -17.71
CA GLU A 625 1.36 11.18 -17.17
C GLU A 625 2.50 10.16 -17.35
N ASN A 626 2.64 9.65 -18.58
CA ASN A 626 3.47 8.49 -18.91
C ASN A 626 4.94 8.69 -18.55
N GLN A 627 5.45 9.93 -18.71
CA GLN A 627 6.80 10.30 -18.30
C GLN A 627 7.01 10.05 -16.79
N LYS A 628 6.11 10.55 -15.94
CA LYS A 628 6.24 10.41 -14.47
C LYS A 628 6.23 8.94 -14.05
N TYR A 629 5.37 8.13 -14.68
CA TYR A 629 5.29 6.70 -14.36
C TYR A 629 6.53 5.93 -14.85
N ARG A 630 7.04 6.24 -16.05
CA ARG A 630 8.32 5.70 -16.55
C ARG A 630 9.46 6.05 -15.61
N ASP A 631 9.57 7.32 -15.21
CA ASP A 631 10.61 7.78 -14.27
C ASP A 631 10.49 7.05 -12.93
N SER A 632 9.28 6.80 -12.44
CA SER A 632 9.06 6.04 -11.21
C SER A 632 9.56 4.58 -11.32
N ILE A 633 9.34 3.91 -12.45
CA ILE A 633 9.89 2.56 -12.69
C ILE A 633 11.42 2.63 -12.76
N ILE A 634 11.98 3.57 -13.54
CA ILE A 634 13.43 3.73 -13.74
C ILE A 634 14.13 4.00 -12.41
N ASN A 635 13.66 4.98 -11.64
CA ASN A 635 14.20 5.30 -10.33
C ASN A 635 14.15 4.09 -9.38
N THR A 636 13.08 3.30 -9.45
CA THR A 636 12.92 2.09 -8.62
C THR A 636 13.93 1.00 -8.99
N ILE A 637 14.11 0.69 -10.28
CA ILE A 637 15.06 -0.36 -10.70
C ILE A 637 16.53 0.05 -10.56
N ILE A 638 16.82 1.36 -10.59
CA ILE A 638 18.16 1.90 -10.30
C ILE A 638 18.45 1.87 -8.80
N PHE A 639 17.46 2.19 -7.96
CA PHE A 639 17.62 2.20 -6.50
C PHE A 639 17.63 0.79 -5.92
N ASP A 640 16.56 0.01 -6.14
CA ASP A 640 16.46 -1.39 -5.74
C ASP A 640 15.33 -2.10 -6.52
N PRO A 641 15.65 -2.98 -7.50
CA PRO A 641 14.64 -3.61 -8.34
C PRO A 641 13.69 -4.52 -7.56
N ASP A 642 14.08 -5.04 -6.38
CA ASP A 642 13.21 -5.87 -5.55
C ASP A 642 11.97 -5.10 -5.03
N ILE A 643 11.98 -3.76 -5.05
CA ILE A 643 10.80 -2.95 -4.72
C ILE A 643 9.73 -3.08 -5.80
N LEU A 644 10.12 -3.15 -7.08
CA LEU A 644 9.19 -3.20 -8.21
C LEU A 644 8.26 -4.43 -8.13
N LYS A 645 8.81 -5.61 -7.79
CA LYS A 645 8.00 -6.84 -7.61
C LYS A 645 7.09 -6.83 -6.39
N ARG A 646 7.20 -5.81 -5.54
CA ARG A 646 6.42 -5.69 -4.31
C ARG A 646 5.26 -4.70 -4.43
N TYR A 647 5.13 -4.00 -5.54
CA TYR A 647 3.97 -3.16 -5.77
C TYR A 647 2.70 -3.98 -5.98
N VAL A 648 1.58 -3.51 -5.43
CA VAL A 648 0.24 -3.92 -5.82
C VAL A 648 -0.25 -2.93 -6.87
N ASN A 649 -0.33 -3.39 -8.11
CA ASN A 649 -0.82 -2.58 -9.23
C ASN A 649 -2.31 -2.85 -9.42
N PHE A 650 -3.11 -1.79 -9.51
CA PHE A 650 -4.56 -1.87 -9.68
C PHE A 650 -5.08 -0.75 -10.57
N MET A 651 -6.18 -1.01 -11.28
CA MET A 651 -6.91 0.01 -12.05
C MET A 651 -8.01 0.67 -11.23
N ASN A 652 -8.49 0.00 -10.18
CA ASN A 652 -9.31 0.59 -9.14
C ASN A 652 -9.17 -0.24 -7.85
N ASN A 653 -9.50 0.38 -6.74
CA ASN A 653 -9.66 -0.28 -5.44
C ASN A 653 -11.08 0.06 -4.89
N PRO A 654 -11.46 -0.39 -3.69
CA PRO A 654 -12.78 -0.09 -3.12
C PRO A 654 -13.06 1.40 -2.84
N ASP A 655 -12.02 2.20 -2.59
CA ASP A 655 -12.13 3.61 -2.22
C ASP A 655 -12.10 4.54 -3.46
N GLU A 656 -11.61 4.04 -4.59
CA GLU A 656 -11.47 4.75 -5.86
C GLU A 656 -12.67 4.55 -6.80
N ASP A 657 -12.78 5.39 -7.84
CA ASP A 657 -13.79 5.22 -8.87
C ASP A 657 -13.61 3.90 -9.64
N THR A 658 -14.71 3.37 -10.20
CA THR A 658 -14.68 2.11 -10.96
C THR A 658 -13.70 2.18 -12.13
N ALA A 659 -13.05 1.06 -12.46
CA ALA A 659 -12.12 1.01 -13.59
C ALA A 659 -12.78 1.45 -14.90
N PHE A 660 -14.09 1.19 -15.06
CA PHE A 660 -14.88 1.69 -16.19
C PHE A 660 -14.94 3.23 -16.21
N ALA A 661 -15.26 3.87 -15.09
CA ALA A 661 -15.31 5.34 -15.02
C ALA A 661 -13.94 5.98 -15.28
N GLN A 662 -12.86 5.31 -14.87
CA GLN A 662 -11.51 5.84 -14.98
C GLN A 662 -10.85 5.60 -16.35
N PHE A 663 -11.06 4.44 -16.97
CA PHE A 663 -10.35 4.01 -18.20
C PHE A 663 -11.28 3.70 -19.39
N GLY A 664 -12.60 3.69 -19.19
CA GLY A 664 -13.59 3.25 -20.17
C GLY A 664 -13.58 1.73 -20.38
N SER A 665 -14.06 1.28 -21.55
CA SER A 665 -14.11 -0.13 -21.96
C SER A 665 -13.36 -0.44 -23.27
N GLY A 666 -12.57 0.53 -23.77
CA GLY A 666 -11.86 0.43 -25.05
C GLY A 666 -10.41 -0.03 -24.92
N ASP A 667 -9.60 0.28 -25.94
CA ASP A 667 -8.19 -0.16 -26.01
C ASP A 667 -7.33 0.35 -24.85
N LYS A 668 -7.59 1.56 -24.33
CA LYS A 668 -6.87 2.10 -23.16
C LYS A 668 -7.06 1.22 -21.92
N TYR A 669 -8.29 0.76 -21.67
CA TYR A 669 -8.59 -0.14 -20.56
C TYR A 669 -7.76 -1.43 -20.68
N PHE A 670 -7.81 -2.11 -21.83
CA PHE A 670 -7.09 -3.38 -22.02
C PHE A 670 -5.57 -3.20 -22.08
N GLY A 671 -5.10 -2.06 -22.58
CA GLY A 671 -3.68 -1.71 -22.59
C GLY A 671 -3.11 -1.53 -21.19
N VAL A 672 -3.80 -0.76 -20.33
CA VAL A 672 -3.42 -0.60 -18.91
C VAL A 672 -3.59 -1.91 -18.14
N CYS A 673 -4.65 -2.68 -18.40
CA CYS A 673 -4.83 -4.00 -17.79
C CYS A 673 -3.71 -4.97 -18.20
N THR A 674 -3.25 -4.91 -19.46
CA THR A 674 -2.07 -5.68 -19.92
C THR A 674 -0.85 -5.30 -19.08
N LEU A 675 -0.53 -4.01 -18.95
CA LEU A 675 0.57 -3.55 -18.10
C LEU A 675 0.45 -4.04 -16.65
N MET A 676 -0.75 -4.00 -16.08
CA MET A 676 -1.01 -4.43 -14.71
C MET A 676 -0.65 -5.90 -14.49
N ILE A 677 -0.94 -6.77 -15.48
CA ILE A 677 -0.63 -8.20 -15.41
C ILE A 677 0.85 -8.50 -15.69
N THR A 678 1.44 -7.80 -16.67
CA THR A 678 2.76 -8.16 -17.21
C THR A 678 3.95 -7.43 -16.59
N LEU A 679 3.72 -6.40 -15.77
CA LEU A 679 4.76 -5.83 -14.92
C LEU A 679 5.02 -6.75 -13.70
N PRO A 680 6.26 -6.74 -13.15
CA PRO A 680 6.50 -7.29 -11.83
C PRO A 680 5.65 -6.56 -10.78
N GLY A 681 5.23 -7.29 -9.74
CA GLY A 681 4.25 -6.80 -8.76
C GLY A 681 2.94 -7.58 -8.77
N LEU A 682 2.11 -7.43 -7.75
CA LEU A 682 0.85 -8.14 -7.59
C LEU A 682 -0.28 -7.40 -8.35
N PRO A 683 -0.87 -7.98 -9.41
CA PRO A 683 -2.07 -7.41 -10.03
C PRO A 683 -3.31 -7.62 -9.15
N MET A 684 -4.07 -6.55 -8.93
CA MET A 684 -5.33 -6.57 -8.19
C MET A 684 -6.47 -6.01 -9.02
N PHE A 685 -7.55 -6.79 -9.16
CA PHE A 685 -8.79 -6.41 -9.81
C PHE A 685 -9.83 -5.94 -8.77
N GLY A 686 -10.51 -4.85 -9.07
CA GLY A 686 -11.61 -4.34 -8.24
C GLY A 686 -12.91 -5.13 -8.43
N HIS A 687 -13.84 -4.93 -7.50
CA HIS A 687 -15.18 -5.50 -7.61
C HIS A 687 -15.90 -4.95 -8.85
N GLY A 688 -16.50 -5.81 -9.66
CA GLY A 688 -17.26 -5.43 -10.85
C GLY A 688 -16.41 -5.04 -12.08
N GLN A 689 -15.07 -5.06 -11.96
CA GLN A 689 -14.16 -4.63 -13.02
C GLN A 689 -14.29 -5.49 -14.31
N ILE A 690 -14.46 -6.80 -14.18
CA ILE A 690 -14.58 -7.71 -15.33
C ILE A 690 -15.95 -7.55 -15.98
N GLU A 691 -16.98 -7.44 -15.15
CA GLU A 691 -18.37 -7.33 -15.54
C GLU A 691 -18.72 -5.95 -16.13
N GLY A 692 -17.90 -4.93 -15.86
CA GLY A 692 -18.09 -3.56 -16.35
C GLY A 692 -19.08 -2.74 -15.52
N TYR A 693 -19.27 -3.10 -14.24
CA TYR A 693 -20.16 -2.38 -13.34
C TYR A 693 -19.65 -0.96 -13.07
N LYS A 694 -20.58 0.01 -13.06
CA LYS A 694 -20.30 1.44 -12.93
C LYS A 694 -20.62 1.95 -11.54
N GLU A 695 -21.47 1.26 -10.79
CA GLU A 695 -21.77 1.62 -9.40
C GLU A 695 -20.52 1.45 -8.52
N LYS A 696 -20.17 2.53 -7.80
CA LYS A 696 -19.12 2.50 -6.77
C LYS A 696 -19.74 2.11 -5.44
N TYR A 697 -19.19 1.09 -4.79
CA TYR A 697 -19.70 0.57 -3.53
C TYR A 697 -18.89 1.08 -2.36
N GLY A 698 -19.50 1.92 -1.52
CA GLY A 698 -18.93 2.29 -0.22
C GLY A 698 -18.96 1.13 0.78
N MET A 699 -18.28 1.31 1.92
CA MET A 699 -18.09 0.26 2.93
C MET A 699 -19.39 -0.13 3.69
N GLU A 700 -20.47 0.63 3.52
CA GLU A 700 -21.82 0.38 4.08
C GLU A 700 -22.77 -0.39 3.16
N TYR A 701 -22.40 -0.69 1.92
CA TYR A 701 -23.32 -1.27 0.97
C TYR A 701 -23.61 -2.74 1.32
N SER A 702 -24.91 -3.07 1.41
CA SER A 702 -25.41 -4.43 1.65
C SER A 702 -25.85 -5.14 0.38
N LYS A 703 -26.08 -4.40 -0.70
CA LYS A 703 -26.53 -4.86 -2.02
C LYS A 703 -26.16 -3.83 -3.09
N ALA A 704 -26.23 -4.21 -4.35
CA ALA A 704 -26.17 -3.24 -5.43
C ALA A 704 -27.50 -2.48 -5.54
N TYR A 705 -27.47 -1.16 -5.61
CA TYR A 705 -28.68 -0.35 -5.82
C TYR A 705 -29.00 -0.22 -7.31
N TRP A 706 -27.98 -0.27 -8.16
CA TRP A 706 -28.15 -0.28 -9.60
C TRP A 706 -28.38 -1.70 -10.08
N ASN A 707 -29.31 -1.84 -11.02
CA ASN A 707 -29.50 -3.10 -11.74
C ASN A 707 -28.73 -3.00 -13.06
N GLU A 708 -27.44 -3.30 -13.00
CA GLU A 708 -26.53 -3.22 -14.14
C GLU A 708 -26.48 -4.55 -14.89
N ASP A 709 -26.55 -4.48 -16.23
CA ASP A 709 -26.27 -5.63 -17.10
C ASP A 709 -24.76 -5.79 -17.27
N VAL A 710 -24.31 -7.03 -17.42
CA VAL A 710 -22.90 -7.36 -17.69
C VAL A 710 -22.51 -6.86 -19.08
N ASP A 711 -21.37 -6.16 -19.19
CA ASP A 711 -20.80 -5.79 -20.48
C ASP A 711 -20.10 -7.02 -21.10
N GLU A 712 -20.84 -7.78 -21.90
CA GLU A 712 -20.33 -8.96 -22.61
C GLU A 712 -19.14 -8.64 -23.53
N GLY A 713 -19.05 -7.41 -24.06
CA GLY A 713 -17.90 -6.98 -24.87
C GLY A 713 -16.63 -6.91 -24.02
N LEU A 714 -16.74 -6.31 -22.84
CA LEU A 714 -15.65 -6.20 -21.87
C LEU A 714 -15.23 -7.58 -21.33
N VAL A 715 -16.19 -8.44 -20.96
CA VAL A 715 -15.92 -9.82 -20.50
C VAL A 715 -15.21 -10.62 -21.58
N ASN A 716 -15.68 -10.55 -22.84
CA ASN A 716 -15.03 -11.24 -23.95
C ASN A 716 -13.64 -10.69 -24.21
N GLY A 717 -13.41 -9.37 -24.09
CA GLY A 717 -12.08 -8.78 -24.17
C GLY A 717 -11.13 -9.35 -23.11
N HIS A 718 -11.57 -9.48 -21.85
CA HIS A 718 -10.75 -10.12 -20.80
C HIS A 718 -10.40 -11.57 -21.13
N LYS A 719 -11.38 -12.35 -21.60
CA LYS A 719 -11.18 -13.76 -22.00
C LYS A 719 -10.12 -13.93 -23.08
N HIS A 720 -10.07 -13.02 -24.06
CA HIS A 720 -9.15 -13.12 -25.19
C HIS A 720 -7.79 -12.45 -24.92
N LEU A 721 -7.78 -11.32 -24.21
CA LEU A 721 -6.60 -10.47 -24.10
C LEU A 721 -5.86 -10.61 -22.76
N ILE A 722 -6.57 -10.88 -21.66
CA ILE A 722 -6.03 -10.74 -20.29
C ILE A 722 -5.87 -12.09 -19.59
N PHE A 723 -6.90 -12.92 -19.54
CA PHE A 723 -6.86 -14.21 -18.83
C PHE A 723 -5.74 -15.16 -19.33
N PRO A 724 -5.38 -15.22 -20.63
CA PRO A 724 -4.23 -16.00 -21.06
C PRO A 724 -2.90 -15.53 -20.46
N LEU A 725 -2.74 -14.22 -20.22
CA LEU A 725 -1.55 -13.65 -19.59
C LEU A 725 -1.53 -13.92 -18.09
N MET A 726 -2.68 -13.84 -17.41
CA MET A 726 -2.80 -14.19 -15.98
C MET A 726 -2.37 -15.64 -15.70
N LYS A 727 -2.68 -16.57 -16.61
CA LYS A 727 -2.28 -17.99 -16.48
C LYS A 727 -0.78 -18.22 -16.67
N LYS A 728 -0.05 -17.24 -17.21
CA LYS A 728 1.41 -17.26 -17.41
C LYS A 728 2.11 -16.31 -16.44
N ARG A 729 1.53 -16.08 -15.27
CA ARG A 729 1.96 -15.04 -14.32
C ARG A 729 3.44 -15.14 -13.92
N GLU A 730 3.98 -16.34 -13.79
CA GLU A 730 5.39 -16.62 -13.44
C GLU A 730 6.39 -16.00 -14.42
N LEU A 731 5.99 -15.82 -15.68
CA LEU A 731 6.81 -15.18 -16.71
C LEU A 731 7.03 -13.69 -16.46
N PHE A 732 6.17 -13.07 -15.65
CA PHE A 732 6.12 -11.62 -15.46
C PHE A 732 6.43 -11.19 -14.02
N SER A 733 6.37 -12.10 -13.05
CA SER A 733 6.29 -11.75 -11.63
C SER A 733 7.59 -11.27 -10.99
N GLU A 734 8.72 -11.76 -11.47
CA GLU A 734 10.04 -11.49 -10.88
C GLU A 734 10.80 -10.38 -11.62
N VAL A 735 11.80 -9.81 -10.94
CA VAL A 735 12.60 -8.65 -11.42
C VAL A 735 14.02 -9.01 -11.84
N GLU A 736 14.47 -10.23 -11.54
CA GLU A 736 15.84 -10.69 -11.82
C GLU A 736 16.19 -10.53 -13.30
N ASN A 737 15.33 -11.02 -14.19
CA ASN A 737 15.50 -10.94 -15.64
C ASN A 737 14.68 -9.81 -16.29
N PHE A 738 14.05 -8.95 -15.49
CA PHE A 738 13.27 -7.82 -16.00
C PHE A 738 14.18 -6.74 -16.58
N ASN A 739 13.94 -6.34 -17.83
CA ASN A 739 14.67 -5.26 -18.49
C ASN A 739 13.68 -4.25 -19.08
N PHE A 740 13.79 -2.97 -18.69
CA PHE A 740 12.95 -1.89 -19.18
C PHE A 740 13.68 -1.08 -20.25
N TYR A 741 13.03 -0.75 -21.36
CA TYR A 741 13.67 -0.13 -22.53
C TYR A 741 13.13 1.28 -22.83
N PRO A 742 13.99 2.22 -23.25
CA PRO A 742 13.56 3.43 -23.94
C PRO A 742 13.09 3.10 -25.35
N PHE A 743 11.91 3.59 -25.73
CA PHE A 743 11.39 3.47 -27.09
C PHE A 743 11.89 4.64 -27.96
N LYS A 744 12.83 4.38 -28.85
CA LYS A 744 13.53 5.42 -29.65
C LYS A 744 12.86 5.64 -30.99
N VAL A 745 12.22 6.80 -31.19
CA VAL A 745 11.63 7.19 -32.51
C VAL A 745 12.75 7.61 -33.47
N HIS A 746 13.75 8.31 -32.93
CA HIS A 746 15.00 8.68 -33.60
C HIS A 746 16.18 8.38 -32.67
N ARG A 747 17.42 8.40 -33.19
CA ARG A 747 18.63 8.05 -32.39
C ARG A 747 18.77 8.83 -31.07
N SER A 748 18.18 10.02 -30.95
CA SER A 748 18.24 10.86 -29.74
C SER A 748 16.93 11.02 -28.97
N GLU A 749 15.77 10.69 -29.55
CA GLU A 749 14.46 11.00 -28.97
C GLU A 749 13.76 9.74 -28.45
N THR A 750 13.42 9.74 -27.16
CA THR A 750 12.60 8.68 -26.54
C THR A 750 11.13 9.12 -26.55
N ASN A 751 10.24 8.26 -27.04
CA ASN A 751 8.81 8.45 -26.84
C ASN A 751 8.39 7.85 -25.48
N ASN A 752 8.06 8.73 -24.55
CA ASN A 752 7.72 8.34 -23.18
C ASN A 752 6.29 7.81 -23.03
N ASN A 753 5.48 7.81 -24.09
CA ASN A 753 4.16 7.18 -24.08
C ASN A 753 4.23 5.65 -24.23
N VAL A 754 5.37 5.12 -24.68
CA VAL A 754 5.55 3.69 -24.90
C VAL A 754 6.26 3.06 -23.71
N PHE A 755 5.66 2.03 -23.14
CA PHE A 755 6.28 1.14 -22.16
C PHE A 755 6.77 -0.10 -22.89
N ALA A 756 8.06 -0.42 -22.79
CA ALA A 756 8.65 -1.58 -23.45
C ALA A 756 9.56 -2.31 -22.47
N TYR A 757 9.36 -3.62 -22.29
CA TYR A 757 10.15 -4.43 -21.38
C TYR A 757 10.16 -5.91 -21.75
N SER A 758 11.21 -6.60 -21.33
CA SER A 758 11.34 -8.05 -21.45
C SER A 758 11.49 -8.70 -20.07
N ASN A 759 11.11 -9.96 -19.98
CA ASN A 759 11.35 -10.79 -18.82
C ASN A 759 11.60 -12.25 -19.23
N ASN A 760 12.21 -13.02 -18.35
CA ASN A 760 12.54 -14.43 -18.58
C ASN A 760 12.35 -15.26 -17.31
N PHE A 761 11.62 -16.37 -17.43
CA PHE A 761 11.45 -17.35 -16.39
C PHE A 761 11.73 -18.75 -16.93
N GLU A 762 12.75 -19.42 -16.38
CA GLU A 762 13.18 -20.78 -16.77
C GLU A 762 13.38 -20.98 -18.28
N GLY A 763 13.87 -19.96 -18.99
CA GLY A 763 14.11 -19.99 -20.43
C GLY A 763 12.90 -19.61 -21.28
N ASN A 764 11.72 -19.42 -20.67
CA ASN A 764 10.57 -18.81 -21.34
C ASN A 764 10.71 -17.30 -21.29
N GLN A 765 10.73 -16.67 -22.46
CA GLN A 765 10.93 -15.23 -22.60
C GLN A 765 9.63 -14.52 -22.96
N SER A 766 9.50 -13.27 -22.52
CA SER A 766 8.45 -12.35 -22.94
C SER A 766 9.02 -11.01 -23.38
N LEU A 767 8.33 -10.36 -24.31
CA LEU A 767 8.59 -8.98 -24.70
C LEU A 767 7.25 -8.24 -24.82
N VAL A 768 7.07 -7.21 -24.02
CA VAL A 768 5.82 -6.43 -23.93
C VAL A 768 6.07 -5.02 -24.39
N LEU A 769 5.19 -4.51 -25.24
CA LEU A 769 5.12 -3.11 -25.64
C LEU A 769 3.69 -2.58 -25.47
N TYR A 770 3.54 -1.37 -24.95
CA TYR A 770 2.25 -0.70 -24.86
C TYR A 770 2.39 0.80 -25.07
N ASN A 771 1.57 1.38 -25.94
CA ASN A 771 1.51 2.82 -26.19
C ASN A 771 0.33 3.44 -25.43
N ASN A 772 0.56 4.05 -24.26
CA ASN A 772 -0.49 4.70 -23.47
C ASN A 772 -0.84 6.11 -23.98
N CYS A 773 -1.12 6.24 -25.27
CA CYS A 773 -1.52 7.48 -25.93
C CYS A 773 -2.38 7.16 -27.15
N PHE A 774 -3.25 8.09 -27.54
CA PHE A 774 -4.09 7.93 -28.73
C PHE A 774 -3.29 7.97 -30.05
N ASN A 775 -2.13 8.63 -30.09
CA ASN A 775 -1.36 8.79 -31.31
C ASN A 775 -0.55 7.54 -31.66
N MET A 776 -0.55 7.15 -32.93
CA MET A 776 0.32 6.09 -33.45
C MET A 776 1.79 6.50 -33.35
N THR A 777 2.67 5.55 -33.08
CA THR A 777 4.12 5.76 -33.02
C THR A 777 4.89 4.57 -33.57
N SER A 778 6.14 4.79 -33.95
CA SER A 778 7.05 3.76 -34.43
C SER A 778 8.48 4.07 -34.02
N GLY A 779 9.27 3.05 -33.71
CA GLY A 779 10.59 3.23 -33.15
C GLY A 779 11.30 1.92 -32.84
N PHE A 780 12.49 2.04 -32.27
CA PHE A 780 13.38 0.93 -31.95
C PHE A 780 13.55 0.76 -30.44
N ILE A 781 13.76 -0.48 -30.02
CA ILE A 781 14.32 -0.82 -28.70
C ILE A 781 15.64 -1.59 -28.89
N ASN A 782 16.63 -1.29 -28.06
CA ASN A 782 17.93 -1.96 -28.12
C ASN A 782 18.55 -2.12 -26.72
N HIS A 783 19.05 -1.05 -26.12
CA HIS A 783 19.65 -1.12 -24.78
C HIS A 783 18.62 -0.77 -23.70
N SER A 784 18.59 -1.53 -22.61
CA SER A 784 17.73 -1.22 -21.46
C SER A 784 18.14 0.08 -20.76
N GLU A 785 17.25 0.60 -19.93
CA GLU A 785 17.59 1.54 -18.87
C GLU A 785 18.52 0.85 -17.85
N GLU A 786 19.17 1.66 -17.01
CA GLU A 786 20.04 1.13 -15.96
C GLU A 786 19.24 0.39 -14.90
N LYS A 787 19.75 -0.77 -14.49
CA LYS A 787 19.19 -1.56 -13.39
C LYS A 787 20.30 -1.93 -12.41
N LEU A 788 20.03 -1.82 -11.11
CA LEU A 788 20.94 -2.29 -10.08
C LEU A 788 21.05 -3.81 -10.10
N VAL A 789 22.28 -4.31 -10.09
CA VAL A 789 22.58 -5.72 -9.91
C VAL A 789 23.39 -5.90 -8.63
N LYS A 790 22.94 -6.86 -7.82
CA LYS A 790 23.54 -7.21 -6.53
C LYS A 790 24.27 -8.55 -6.70
N ASN A 791 25.60 -8.53 -6.63
CA ASN A 791 26.40 -9.74 -6.45
C ASN A 791 26.86 -9.81 -4.99
N SER A 792 27.28 -11.00 -4.52
CA SER A 792 27.64 -11.26 -3.12
C SER A 792 28.67 -10.30 -2.50
N GLU A 793 29.42 -9.55 -3.31
CA GLU A 793 30.46 -8.61 -2.85
C GLU A 793 30.35 -7.19 -3.44
N ASN A 794 29.49 -6.94 -4.46
CA ASN A 794 29.44 -5.67 -5.18
C ASN A 794 28.02 -5.26 -5.61
N ARG A 795 27.73 -3.96 -5.54
CA ARG A 795 26.53 -3.31 -6.10
C ARG A 795 26.95 -2.42 -7.27
N TYR A 796 26.40 -2.63 -8.45
CA TYR A 796 26.65 -1.79 -9.63
C TYR A 796 25.40 -1.74 -10.51
N THR A 797 25.26 -0.68 -11.31
CA THR A 797 24.20 -0.59 -12.31
C THR A 797 24.70 -1.15 -13.65
N GLN A 798 23.82 -1.82 -14.39
CA GLN A 798 24.12 -2.31 -15.73
C GLN A 798 22.98 -2.03 -16.69
N LYS A 799 23.32 -1.93 -17.98
CA LYS A 799 22.37 -1.98 -19.10
C LYS A 799 22.52 -3.32 -19.80
N THR A 800 21.41 -3.85 -20.29
CA THR A 800 21.37 -5.12 -21.02
C THR A 800 20.80 -4.86 -22.41
N THR A 801 21.47 -5.40 -23.43
CA THR A 801 20.95 -5.31 -24.80
C THR A 801 19.75 -6.23 -24.98
N LEU A 802 18.87 -5.91 -25.93
CA LEU A 802 17.72 -6.75 -26.26
C LEU A 802 18.17 -8.15 -26.71
N ALA A 803 19.29 -8.22 -27.44
CA ALA A 803 19.87 -9.47 -27.88
C ALA A 803 20.34 -10.34 -26.71
N GLU A 804 21.02 -9.77 -25.72
CA GLU A 804 21.42 -10.50 -24.50
C GLU A 804 20.20 -10.95 -23.70
N ALA A 805 19.21 -10.08 -23.48
CA ALA A 805 18.00 -10.40 -22.71
C ALA A 805 17.18 -11.53 -23.35
N LEU A 806 17.16 -11.60 -24.68
CA LEU A 806 16.48 -12.64 -25.45
C LEU A 806 17.40 -13.81 -25.84
N GLY A 807 18.68 -13.82 -25.44
CA GLY A 807 19.61 -14.91 -25.74
C GLY A 807 19.89 -15.11 -27.24
N ILE A 808 19.91 -14.02 -28.02
CA ILE A 808 20.05 -14.03 -29.48
C ILE A 808 21.51 -14.20 -29.90
N THR A 809 21.75 -15.09 -30.88
CA THR A 809 23.08 -15.32 -31.43
C THR A 809 23.42 -14.27 -32.50
N ASN A 810 24.64 -13.73 -32.47
CA ASN A 810 25.14 -12.86 -33.54
C ASN A 810 25.55 -13.67 -34.79
N ALA A 811 24.55 -14.19 -35.52
CA ALA A 811 24.74 -15.01 -36.70
C ALA A 811 23.75 -14.63 -37.81
N GLY A 812 24.25 -14.53 -39.05
CA GLY A 812 23.45 -14.10 -40.21
C GLY A 812 22.49 -15.15 -40.75
N ASP A 813 22.68 -16.41 -40.36
CA ASP A 813 21.84 -17.56 -40.69
C ASP A 813 20.85 -17.90 -39.56
N HIS A 814 20.68 -17.04 -38.56
CA HIS A 814 19.74 -17.24 -37.47
C HIS A 814 18.58 -16.23 -37.55
N PHE A 815 17.39 -16.69 -37.19
CA PHE A 815 16.15 -15.92 -37.22
C PHE A 815 15.38 -16.10 -35.91
N LEU A 816 14.86 -14.99 -35.39
CA LEU A 816 14.00 -14.97 -34.22
C LEU A 816 12.54 -15.10 -34.65
N LEU A 817 11.86 -16.10 -34.10
CA LEU A 817 10.40 -16.24 -34.17
C LEU A 817 9.78 -15.73 -32.87
N LEU A 818 8.74 -14.92 -32.98
CA LEU A 818 8.03 -14.38 -31.83
C LEU A 818 6.53 -14.27 -32.14
N THR A 819 5.67 -14.72 -31.23
CA THR A 819 4.22 -14.76 -31.45
C THR A 819 3.52 -13.72 -30.61
N ASN A 820 2.78 -12.81 -31.24
CA ASN A 820 2.00 -11.82 -30.53
C ASN A 820 0.72 -12.45 -29.98
N GLN A 821 0.59 -12.50 -28.66
CA GLN A 821 -0.54 -13.09 -27.95
C GLN A 821 -1.89 -12.46 -28.36
N ARG A 822 -1.91 -11.18 -28.69
CA ARG A 822 -3.15 -10.44 -28.99
C ARG A 822 -3.81 -10.86 -30.31
N ASN A 823 -3.01 -11.10 -31.35
CA ASN A 823 -3.52 -11.42 -32.69
C ASN A 823 -3.16 -12.84 -33.18
N GLY A 824 -2.34 -13.58 -32.42
CA GLY A 824 -1.88 -14.92 -32.75
C GLY A 824 -0.91 -14.99 -33.94
N LEU A 825 -0.41 -13.86 -34.43
CA LEU A 825 0.54 -13.83 -35.54
C LEU A 825 1.96 -14.09 -35.04
N THR A 826 2.66 -14.98 -35.73
CA THR A 826 4.09 -15.21 -35.56
C THR A 826 4.86 -14.31 -36.52
N TYR A 827 5.82 -13.57 -35.98
CA TYR A 827 6.73 -12.71 -36.71
C TYR A 827 8.09 -13.39 -36.79
N ILE A 828 8.79 -13.15 -37.90
CA ILE A 828 10.17 -13.58 -38.11
C ILE A 828 11.07 -12.35 -38.25
N ARG A 829 12.24 -12.37 -37.61
CA ARG A 829 13.24 -11.28 -37.67
C ARG A 829 14.63 -11.86 -37.78
N SER A 830 15.55 -11.14 -38.42
CA SER A 830 16.97 -11.54 -38.47
C SER A 830 17.62 -11.36 -37.09
N SER A 831 18.24 -12.41 -36.56
CA SER A 831 18.98 -12.37 -35.28
C SER A 831 20.14 -11.39 -35.34
N LYS A 832 20.91 -11.42 -36.44
CA LYS A 832 22.01 -10.48 -36.67
C LYS A 832 21.56 -9.02 -36.64
N GLN A 833 20.44 -8.71 -37.30
CA GLN A 833 19.92 -7.34 -37.32
C GLN A 833 19.49 -6.88 -35.92
N ILE A 834 18.85 -7.74 -35.14
CA ILE A 834 18.47 -7.42 -33.76
C ILE A 834 19.72 -7.19 -32.89
N TYR A 835 20.76 -8.01 -33.08
CA TYR A 835 22.03 -7.88 -32.36
C TYR A 835 22.75 -6.55 -32.66
N GLU A 836 22.77 -6.13 -33.92
CA GLU A 836 23.48 -4.92 -34.36
C GLU A 836 22.67 -3.63 -34.11
N ASP A 837 21.39 -3.62 -34.47
CA ASP A 837 20.56 -2.41 -34.55
C ASP A 837 19.43 -2.35 -33.50
N GLY A 838 19.08 -3.48 -32.87
CA GLY A 838 17.87 -3.64 -32.06
C GLY A 838 16.65 -3.99 -32.92
N MET A 839 15.45 -3.84 -32.35
CA MET A 839 14.21 -4.26 -33.02
C MET A 839 13.21 -3.11 -33.20
N PHE A 840 12.68 -3.00 -34.42
CA PHE A 840 11.69 -1.99 -34.81
C PHE A 840 10.25 -2.45 -34.53
N PHE A 841 9.42 -1.53 -34.04
CA PHE A 841 8.01 -1.73 -33.78
C PHE A 841 7.17 -0.56 -34.28
N VAL A 842 5.92 -0.85 -34.63
CA VAL A 842 4.86 0.12 -34.91
C VAL A 842 3.71 -0.18 -33.96
N LEU A 843 3.23 0.85 -33.25
CA LEU A 843 2.16 0.77 -32.27
C LEU A 843 1.10 1.81 -32.61
N LYS A 844 -0.14 1.38 -32.80
CA LYS A 844 -1.32 2.24 -32.89
C LYS A 844 -1.61 2.88 -31.52
N GLY A 845 -2.58 3.80 -31.49
CA GLY A 845 -3.04 4.39 -30.24
C GLY A 845 -3.58 3.35 -29.28
N TYR A 846 -3.13 3.36 -28.03
CA TYR A 846 -3.50 2.39 -26.99
C TYR A 846 -3.26 0.92 -27.37
N GLU A 847 -2.40 0.64 -28.36
CA GLU A 847 -2.07 -0.74 -28.74
C GLU A 847 -1.07 -1.35 -27.76
N SER A 848 -1.37 -2.58 -27.35
CA SER A 848 -0.44 -3.48 -26.67
C SER A 848 -0.01 -4.63 -27.59
N GLN A 849 1.28 -4.92 -27.62
CA GLN A 849 1.86 -6.09 -28.28
C GLN A 849 2.61 -6.90 -27.23
N VAL A 850 2.19 -8.15 -27.04
CA VAL A 850 2.78 -9.06 -26.06
C VAL A 850 3.32 -10.26 -26.80
N PHE A 851 4.64 -10.32 -26.97
CA PHE A 851 5.30 -11.41 -27.67
C PHE A 851 5.69 -12.51 -26.69
N LEU A 852 5.21 -13.71 -27.00
CA LEU A 852 5.46 -14.96 -26.30
C LEU A 852 6.05 -15.98 -27.29
N ASP A 853 6.42 -17.15 -26.78
CA ASP A 853 6.97 -18.26 -27.56
C ASP A 853 8.16 -17.82 -28.42
N ILE A 854 9.02 -16.99 -27.84
CA ILE A 854 10.19 -16.41 -28.49
C ILE A 854 11.25 -17.51 -28.65
N LYS A 855 11.64 -17.80 -29.89
CA LYS A 855 12.58 -18.88 -30.22
C LYS A 855 13.49 -18.45 -31.36
N GLU A 856 14.79 -18.65 -31.17
CA GLU A 856 15.76 -18.52 -32.24
C GLU A 856 15.89 -19.84 -33.02
N ILE A 857 15.91 -19.74 -34.34
CA ILE A 857 16.08 -20.87 -35.24
C ILE A 857 17.22 -20.60 -36.22
N LYS A 858 17.95 -21.64 -36.57
CA LYS A 858 18.95 -21.60 -37.63
C LYS A 858 18.29 -21.92 -38.97
N ASP A 859 18.61 -21.16 -40.00
CA ASP A 859 18.12 -21.37 -41.35
C ASP A 859 18.71 -22.66 -41.96
N VAL A 860 17.96 -23.23 -42.88
CA VAL A 860 18.40 -24.37 -43.68
C VAL A 860 19.30 -23.90 -44.82
N LYS A 861 20.01 -24.84 -45.45
CA LYS A 861 20.98 -24.53 -46.52
C LYS A 861 20.34 -23.77 -47.69
N GLU A 862 19.06 -24.02 -47.94
CA GLU A 862 18.25 -23.42 -49.00
C GLU A 862 17.74 -22.01 -48.67
N GLY A 863 17.88 -21.54 -47.42
CA GLY A 863 17.57 -20.16 -47.03
C GLY A 863 16.08 -19.82 -46.95
N TYR A 864 15.22 -20.77 -46.57
CA TYR A 864 13.77 -20.56 -46.59
C TYR A 864 13.31 -19.50 -45.56
N TYR A 865 13.95 -19.47 -44.38
CA TYR A 865 13.61 -18.50 -43.35
C TYR A 865 14.09 -17.09 -43.71
N ALA A 866 15.28 -16.98 -44.30
CA ALA A 866 15.78 -15.73 -44.87
C ALA A 866 14.84 -15.18 -45.95
N LYS A 867 14.39 -16.04 -46.86
CA LYS A 867 13.43 -15.65 -47.90
C LYS A 867 12.08 -15.24 -47.31
N LEU A 868 11.56 -15.98 -46.33
CA LEU A 868 10.29 -15.59 -45.68
C LEU A 868 10.41 -14.26 -44.96
N ASN A 869 11.50 -14.03 -44.23
CA ASN A 869 11.76 -12.77 -43.56
C ASN A 869 11.82 -11.59 -44.54
N HIS A 870 12.43 -11.80 -45.71
CA HIS A 870 12.46 -10.81 -46.78
C HIS A 870 11.06 -10.57 -47.37
N ASP A 871 10.34 -11.62 -47.74
CA ASP A 871 9.02 -11.55 -48.39
C ASP A 871 7.95 -10.91 -47.48
N LEU A 872 8.00 -11.21 -46.16
CA LEU A 872 7.08 -10.62 -45.19
C LEU A 872 7.42 -9.17 -44.85
N ASN A 873 8.68 -8.75 -45.01
CA ASN A 873 9.13 -7.38 -44.74
C ASN A 873 8.59 -6.78 -43.41
N GLY A 874 8.59 -7.59 -42.35
CA GLY A 874 8.10 -7.19 -41.03
C GLY A 874 6.66 -7.61 -40.70
N GLU A 875 5.86 -8.06 -41.67
CA GLU A 875 4.52 -8.59 -41.42
C GLU A 875 4.55 -9.93 -40.66
N GLY A 876 3.44 -10.26 -40.00
CA GLY A 876 3.26 -11.49 -39.25
C GLY A 876 2.41 -12.50 -40.01
N VAL A 877 2.61 -13.79 -39.73
CA VAL A 877 1.85 -14.90 -40.34
C VAL A 877 1.13 -15.71 -39.28
N THR A 878 -0.03 -16.25 -39.63
CA THR A 878 -0.83 -17.10 -38.71
C THR A 878 -0.19 -18.46 -38.46
N ASN A 879 0.64 -18.95 -39.39
CA ASN A 879 1.33 -20.22 -39.25
C ASN A 879 2.67 -20.18 -39.99
N ILE A 880 3.76 -20.05 -39.23
CA ILE A 880 5.13 -19.96 -39.78
C ILE A 880 5.47 -21.20 -40.62
N ASN A 881 5.13 -22.40 -40.14
CA ASN A 881 5.44 -23.65 -40.83
C ASN A 881 4.71 -23.75 -42.18
N GLN A 882 3.46 -23.29 -42.24
CA GLN A 882 2.72 -23.22 -43.50
C GLN A 882 3.40 -22.27 -44.50
N SER A 883 3.78 -21.06 -44.04
CA SER A 883 4.41 -20.06 -44.91
C SER A 883 5.76 -20.52 -45.44
N ILE A 884 6.60 -21.13 -44.60
CA ILE A 884 7.88 -21.69 -45.04
C ILE A 884 7.64 -22.82 -46.07
N ARG A 885 6.64 -23.68 -45.89
CA ARG A 885 6.31 -24.72 -46.89
C ARG A 885 5.88 -24.15 -48.23
N ILE A 886 5.11 -23.06 -48.23
CA ILE A 886 4.73 -22.37 -49.47
C ILE A 886 5.97 -21.85 -50.19
N ILE A 887 6.95 -21.32 -49.45
CA ILE A 887 8.23 -20.87 -50.03
C ILE A 887 9.05 -22.03 -50.58
N ALA A 888 9.10 -23.16 -49.86
CA ALA A 888 9.87 -24.33 -50.25
C ALA A 888 9.26 -25.07 -51.45
N LEU A 889 7.93 -25.23 -51.49
CA LEU A 889 7.23 -26.01 -52.53
C LEU A 889 6.69 -25.15 -53.69
N GLY A 890 6.60 -23.84 -53.54
CA GLY A 890 6.07 -22.91 -54.54
C GLY A 890 4.66 -23.29 -55.01
N ASP A 891 4.43 -23.24 -56.33
CA ASP A 891 3.15 -23.56 -56.98
C ASP A 891 2.65 -24.98 -56.67
N THR A 892 3.54 -25.89 -56.28
CA THR A 892 3.19 -27.28 -55.98
C THR A 892 2.62 -27.48 -54.59
N TYR A 893 2.66 -26.48 -53.70
CA TYR A 893 2.13 -26.58 -52.33
C TYR A 893 0.63 -26.96 -52.31
N TYR A 894 -0.22 -26.23 -53.03
CA TYR A 894 -1.67 -26.47 -53.01
C TYR A 894 -2.04 -27.80 -53.68
N LEU A 895 -1.30 -28.18 -54.72
CA LEU A 895 -1.45 -29.49 -55.39
C LEU A 895 -1.06 -30.62 -54.43
N THR A 896 0.07 -30.49 -53.74
CA THR A 896 0.54 -31.42 -52.70
C THR A 896 -0.46 -31.55 -51.56
N LYS A 897 -0.95 -30.42 -51.04
CA LYS A 897 -1.98 -30.39 -49.99
C LYS A 897 -3.25 -31.12 -50.41
N SER A 898 -3.74 -30.83 -51.62
CA SER A 898 -4.94 -31.48 -52.16
C SER A 898 -4.75 -32.98 -52.34
N PHE A 899 -3.58 -33.41 -52.83
CA PHE A 899 -3.26 -34.81 -53.06
C PHE A 899 -3.24 -35.61 -51.75
N PHE A 900 -2.53 -35.12 -50.73
CA PHE A 900 -2.37 -35.83 -49.46
C PHE A 900 -3.62 -35.78 -48.57
N ASN A 901 -4.50 -34.78 -48.72
CA ASN A 901 -5.79 -34.73 -48.01
C ASN A 901 -6.84 -35.72 -48.53
N ARG A 902 -6.60 -36.38 -49.68
CA ARG A 902 -7.55 -37.39 -50.19
C ARG A 902 -7.47 -38.69 -49.38
N SER A 903 -8.63 -39.27 -49.11
CA SER A 903 -8.77 -40.53 -48.35
C SER A 903 -8.29 -41.75 -49.14
N LYS A 904 -8.32 -41.71 -50.47
CA LYS A 904 -7.86 -42.79 -51.35
C LYS A 904 -7.01 -42.23 -52.49
N ILE A 905 -5.83 -42.81 -52.69
CA ILE A 905 -4.91 -42.47 -53.79
C ILE A 905 -5.06 -43.53 -54.88
N THR A 906 -5.54 -43.10 -56.05
CA THR A 906 -5.64 -43.95 -57.24
C THR A 906 -4.40 -43.81 -58.13
N SER A 907 -4.14 -44.81 -58.98
CA SER A 907 -3.03 -44.77 -59.95
C SER A 907 -3.08 -43.54 -60.86
N GLU A 908 -4.27 -43.15 -61.34
CA GLU A 908 -4.45 -41.94 -62.17
C GLU A 908 -4.05 -40.66 -61.44
N LEU A 909 -4.58 -40.48 -60.22
CA LEU A 909 -4.26 -39.34 -59.35
C LEU A 909 -2.77 -39.26 -59.00
N LEU A 910 -2.13 -40.40 -58.71
CA LEU A 910 -0.68 -40.45 -58.45
C LEU A 910 0.10 -40.01 -59.69
N LYS A 911 -0.31 -40.46 -60.89
CA LYS A 911 0.34 -40.06 -62.14
C LYS A 911 0.22 -38.56 -62.37
N GLU A 912 -0.98 -38.01 -62.22
CA GLU A 912 -1.28 -36.58 -62.39
C GLU A 912 -0.48 -35.72 -61.42
N TYR A 913 -0.40 -36.12 -60.15
CA TYR A 913 0.40 -35.44 -59.14
C TYR A 913 1.89 -35.49 -59.46
N LEU A 914 2.44 -36.67 -59.77
CA LEU A 914 3.85 -36.83 -60.15
C LEU A 914 4.21 -36.06 -61.42
N THR A 915 3.32 -35.98 -62.41
CA THR A 915 3.47 -35.11 -63.59
C THR A 915 3.56 -33.64 -63.19
N SER A 916 2.68 -33.19 -62.31
CA SER A 916 2.61 -31.80 -61.87
C SER A 916 3.87 -31.35 -61.09
N ILE A 917 4.50 -32.27 -60.35
CA ILE A 917 5.77 -32.02 -59.65
C ILE A 917 7.01 -32.48 -60.44
N LYS A 918 6.87 -32.80 -61.73
CA LYS A 918 7.95 -33.25 -62.63
C LYS A 918 8.71 -34.51 -62.18
N CYS A 919 8.04 -35.41 -61.47
CA CYS A 919 8.57 -36.67 -60.92
C CYS A 919 7.96 -37.93 -61.59
N GLU A 920 7.56 -37.84 -62.85
CA GLU A 920 6.86 -38.93 -63.58
C GLU A 920 7.62 -40.27 -63.58
N ASN A 921 8.96 -40.20 -63.51
CA ASN A 921 9.84 -41.37 -63.48
C ASN A 921 9.58 -42.27 -62.25
N LEU A 922 9.07 -41.71 -61.15
CA LEU A 922 8.70 -42.46 -59.94
C LEU A 922 7.40 -43.23 -60.10
N PHE A 923 6.58 -42.92 -61.11
CA PHE A 923 5.24 -43.49 -61.25
C PHE A 923 5.26 -45.02 -61.32
N LYS A 924 6.19 -45.59 -62.08
CA LYS A 924 6.32 -47.05 -62.22
C LYS A 924 6.71 -47.74 -60.90
N LYS A 925 7.47 -47.05 -60.05
CA LYS A 925 7.89 -47.55 -58.74
C LYS A 925 6.77 -47.45 -57.71
N LEU A 926 6.05 -46.33 -57.69
CA LEU A 926 5.02 -46.02 -56.71
C LEU A 926 3.63 -46.63 -57.02
N SER A 927 3.26 -46.77 -58.30
CA SER A 927 1.99 -47.39 -58.71
C SER A 927 1.83 -48.84 -58.22
N ASN A 928 2.92 -49.60 -58.21
CA ASN A 928 2.95 -50.98 -57.69
C ASN A 928 2.69 -51.07 -56.18
N LYS A 929 2.85 -49.96 -55.44
CA LYS A 929 2.61 -49.89 -54.00
C LYS A 929 1.15 -49.59 -53.66
N ILE A 930 0.38 -49.01 -54.59
CA ILE A 930 -1.03 -48.63 -54.36
C ILE A 930 -1.89 -49.83 -53.97
N GLU A 931 -1.63 -51.00 -54.56
CA GLU A 931 -2.37 -52.24 -54.27
C GLU A 931 -1.80 -53.03 -53.08
N LYS A 932 -0.61 -52.66 -52.59
CA LYS A 932 0.16 -53.45 -51.60
C LYS A 932 0.27 -52.78 -50.23
N GLU A 933 0.10 -51.47 -50.15
CA GLU A 933 0.28 -50.67 -48.94
C GLU A 933 -1.06 -50.04 -48.53
N ASP A 934 -1.31 -49.95 -47.21
CA ASP A 934 -2.45 -49.18 -46.70
C ASP A 934 -2.29 -47.68 -47.00
N GLY A 935 -3.37 -46.91 -46.90
CA GLY A 935 -3.39 -45.50 -47.31
C GLY A 935 -2.38 -44.59 -46.60
N ILE A 936 -1.92 -44.97 -45.40
CA ILE A 936 -0.93 -44.22 -44.63
C ILE A 936 0.48 -44.61 -45.10
N SER A 937 0.77 -45.91 -45.18
CA SER A 937 2.04 -46.46 -45.65
C SER A 937 2.35 -46.07 -47.10
N LEU A 938 1.33 -46.04 -47.95
CA LEU A 938 1.45 -45.62 -49.34
C LEU A 938 1.89 -44.15 -49.45
N LYS A 939 1.28 -43.28 -48.65
CA LYS A 939 1.62 -41.86 -48.64
C LYS A 939 3.03 -41.61 -48.09
N GLU A 940 3.45 -42.36 -47.05
CA GLU A 940 4.84 -42.37 -46.55
C GLU A 940 5.83 -42.75 -47.66
N SER A 941 5.58 -43.89 -48.32
CA SER A 941 6.36 -44.35 -49.48
C SER A 941 6.46 -43.32 -50.59
N ILE A 942 5.35 -42.63 -50.92
CA ILE A 942 5.31 -41.57 -51.93
C ILE A 942 6.21 -40.41 -51.52
N ILE A 943 6.13 -39.95 -50.27
CA ILE A 943 6.95 -38.86 -49.76
C ILE A 943 8.42 -39.22 -49.78
N THR A 944 8.79 -40.39 -49.23
CA THR A 944 10.19 -40.83 -49.18
C THR A 944 10.81 -40.88 -50.57
N GLU A 945 10.09 -41.41 -51.55
CA GLU A 945 10.58 -41.55 -52.93
C GLU A 945 10.66 -40.21 -53.66
N ILE A 946 9.70 -39.31 -53.43
CA ILE A 946 9.73 -37.94 -53.98
C ILE A 946 10.90 -37.16 -53.38
N SER A 947 11.08 -37.20 -52.05
CA SER A 947 12.19 -36.52 -51.36
C SER A 947 13.56 -37.02 -51.85
N LEU A 948 13.72 -38.34 -51.98
CA LEU A 948 14.93 -38.96 -52.55
C LEU A 948 15.19 -38.50 -53.99
N PHE A 949 14.16 -38.41 -54.83
CA PHE A 949 14.29 -38.06 -56.24
C PHE A 949 14.59 -36.57 -56.46
N LEU A 950 14.00 -35.71 -55.63
CA LEU A 950 14.20 -34.27 -55.70
C LEU A 950 15.48 -33.81 -54.97
N GLU A 951 16.26 -34.74 -54.42
CA GLU A 951 17.44 -34.47 -53.58
C GLU A 951 17.13 -33.49 -52.44
N ILE A 952 15.87 -33.50 -51.96
CA ILE A 952 15.46 -32.77 -50.77
C ILE A 952 16.02 -33.53 -49.59
N ASP A 953 16.83 -32.87 -48.76
CA ASP A 953 17.45 -33.51 -47.60
C ASP A 953 16.34 -34.11 -46.71
N ILE A 954 16.39 -35.43 -46.51
CA ILE A 954 15.31 -36.22 -45.89
C ILE A 954 15.09 -35.82 -44.42
N ILE A 955 16.00 -35.03 -43.85
CA ILE A 955 16.00 -34.59 -42.45
C ILE A 955 14.85 -33.61 -42.16
N ASP A 956 14.25 -32.98 -43.19
CA ASP A 956 13.12 -32.07 -43.00
C ASP A 956 11.77 -32.79 -43.09
N GLU A 957 11.53 -33.67 -42.11
CA GLU A 957 10.23 -34.27 -41.80
C GLU A 957 9.09 -33.22 -41.78
N TRP A 958 9.39 -31.95 -41.47
CA TRP A 958 8.41 -30.87 -41.40
C TRP A 958 7.80 -30.47 -42.77
N LEU A 959 8.40 -30.78 -43.93
CA LEU A 959 7.88 -30.29 -45.22
C LEU A 959 6.55 -30.94 -45.63
N PHE A 960 6.40 -32.25 -45.37
CA PHE A 960 5.25 -33.06 -45.80
C PHE A 960 4.44 -33.69 -44.64
N SER A 961 5.00 -33.78 -43.43
CA SER A 961 4.38 -34.40 -42.24
C SER A 961 2.97 -33.89 -41.90
N SER A 962 2.75 -32.58 -42.02
CA SER A 962 1.46 -31.96 -41.64
C SER A 962 0.31 -32.17 -42.62
N PHE A 963 0.55 -32.75 -43.80
CA PHE A 963 -0.54 -33.11 -44.72
C PHE A 963 -1.27 -34.38 -44.28
N PHE A 964 -0.91 -34.94 -43.14
CA PHE A 964 -1.57 -36.07 -42.50
C PHE A 964 -2.20 -35.61 -41.19
N ASP A 965 -3.52 -35.76 -41.08
CA ASP A 965 -4.25 -35.51 -39.83
C ASP A 965 -3.84 -36.47 -38.68
N ASN A 966 -2.96 -37.46 -38.92
CA ASN A 966 -2.50 -38.48 -37.96
C ASN A 966 -0.97 -38.72 -38.02
N TYR A 967 -0.14 -37.66 -37.99
CA TYR A 967 1.33 -37.79 -38.05
C TYR A 967 1.94 -38.65 -36.93
N SER A 968 1.38 -38.58 -35.72
CA SER A 968 1.80 -39.39 -34.57
C SER A 968 1.62 -40.90 -34.79
N ASP A 969 0.53 -41.29 -35.47
CA ASP A 969 0.31 -42.69 -35.87
C ASP A 969 1.34 -43.15 -36.91
N LEU A 970 1.83 -42.23 -37.75
CA LEU A 970 2.79 -42.51 -38.81
C LEU A 970 4.19 -42.79 -38.24
N ASN A 971 4.69 -41.92 -37.35
CA ASN A 971 5.93 -42.14 -36.60
C ASN A 971 5.90 -43.45 -35.79
N LEU A 972 4.77 -43.73 -35.14
CA LEU A 972 4.53 -44.99 -34.45
C LEU A 972 4.66 -46.19 -35.40
N ILE A 973 3.97 -46.17 -36.55
CA ILE A 973 4.00 -47.25 -37.54
C ILE A 973 5.42 -47.47 -38.09
N THR A 974 6.18 -46.41 -38.37
CA THR A 974 7.55 -46.48 -38.88
C THR A 974 8.50 -47.15 -37.88
N ILE A 975 8.40 -46.83 -36.59
CA ILE A 975 9.19 -47.48 -35.53
C ILE A 975 8.80 -48.96 -35.41
N LEU A 976 7.50 -49.26 -35.32
CA LEU A 976 7.00 -50.64 -35.23
C LEU A 976 7.44 -51.50 -36.44
N LYS A 977 7.54 -50.92 -37.63
CA LYS A 977 8.06 -51.60 -38.84
C LYS A 977 9.58 -51.82 -38.80
N LYS A 978 10.38 -50.88 -38.26
CA LYS A 978 11.84 -51.03 -38.08
C LYS A 978 12.19 -52.04 -36.99
N GLU A 979 11.39 -52.11 -35.93
CA GLU A 979 11.67 -52.85 -34.71
C GLU A 979 10.92 -54.18 -34.59
N LYS A 980 10.73 -54.88 -35.72
CA LYS A 980 9.99 -56.16 -35.78
C LYS A 980 10.49 -57.28 -34.86
N LYS A 981 11.69 -57.15 -34.28
CA LYS A 981 12.35 -58.15 -33.42
C LYS A 981 12.23 -57.86 -31.91
N LEU A 982 11.72 -56.70 -31.51
CA LEU A 982 11.60 -56.34 -30.10
C LEU A 982 10.43 -57.05 -29.42
N SER A 983 10.58 -57.28 -28.11
CA SER A 983 9.51 -57.74 -27.23
C SER A 983 8.48 -56.63 -26.99
N ILE A 984 7.26 -57.00 -26.57
CA ILE A 984 6.21 -56.02 -26.24
C ILE A 984 6.66 -55.02 -25.17
N VAL A 985 7.50 -55.43 -24.21
CA VAL A 985 8.01 -54.55 -23.15
C VAL A 985 8.97 -53.51 -23.71
N GLU A 986 9.82 -53.90 -24.64
CA GLU A 986 10.76 -52.98 -25.29
C GLU A 986 10.01 -51.98 -26.18
N ILE A 987 8.99 -52.44 -26.91
CA ILE A 987 8.10 -51.56 -27.71
C ILE A 987 7.40 -50.55 -26.81
N LEU A 988 6.79 -50.98 -25.70
CA LEU A 988 6.06 -50.08 -24.79
C LEU A 988 6.96 -49.09 -24.04
N LYS A 989 8.28 -49.32 -23.99
CA LYS A 989 9.27 -48.41 -23.39
C LYS A 989 9.80 -47.36 -24.36
N HIS A 990 9.57 -47.51 -25.65
CA HIS A 990 10.01 -46.54 -26.66
C HIS A 990 9.26 -45.20 -26.49
N GLU A 991 9.96 -44.07 -26.51
CA GLU A 991 9.38 -42.74 -26.21
C GLU A 991 8.18 -42.38 -27.10
N VAL A 992 8.30 -42.60 -28.42
CA VAL A 992 7.18 -42.41 -29.37
C VAL A 992 5.96 -43.29 -29.07
N VAL A 993 6.17 -44.49 -28.51
CA VAL A 993 5.07 -45.39 -28.12
C VAL A 993 4.43 -44.90 -26.82
N LYS A 994 5.22 -44.41 -25.85
CA LYS A 994 4.70 -43.78 -24.62
C LYS A 994 3.83 -42.56 -24.93
N GLU A 995 4.28 -41.71 -25.84
CA GLU A 995 3.52 -40.55 -26.30
C GLU A 995 2.21 -41.00 -26.99
N SER A 996 2.29 -42.02 -27.86
CA SER A 996 1.13 -42.54 -28.58
C SER A 996 0.07 -43.15 -27.66
N ILE A 997 0.46 -43.84 -26.59
CA ILE A 997 -0.49 -44.38 -25.59
C ILE A 997 -0.93 -43.34 -24.55
N GLY A 998 -0.44 -42.09 -24.65
CA GLY A 998 -0.80 -41.00 -23.75
C GLY A 998 -0.29 -41.19 -22.32
N VAL A 999 1.00 -41.49 -22.16
CA VAL A 999 1.62 -41.52 -20.81
C VAL A 999 1.76 -40.10 -20.28
N HIS A 1000 1.20 -39.85 -19.09
CA HIS A 1000 1.30 -38.57 -18.40
C HIS A 1000 1.58 -38.77 -16.90
N GLU A 1001 2.30 -37.84 -16.29
CA GLU A 1001 2.60 -37.85 -14.85
C GLU A 1001 1.56 -37.04 -14.09
N TYR A 1002 1.00 -37.64 -13.03
CA TYR A 1002 0.10 -36.99 -12.09
C TYR A 1002 0.30 -37.60 -10.70
N ASP A 1003 0.65 -36.76 -9.72
CA ASP A 1003 0.95 -37.16 -8.34
C ASP A 1003 2.10 -38.19 -8.23
N ASP A 1004 3.23 -37.91 -8.90
CA ASP A 1004 4.42 -38.79 -9.02
C ASP A 1004 4.13 -40.21 -9.59
N ILE A 1005 2.96 -40.40 -10.20
CA ILE A 1005 2.52 -41.66 -10.82
C ILE A 1005 2.34 -41.46 -12.32
N LEU A 1006 2.92 -42.37 -13.11
CA LEU A 1006 2.74 -42.40 -14.57
C LEU A 1006 1.45 -43.15 -14.93
N TRP A 1007 0.50 -42.43 -15.50
CA TRP A 1007 -0.78 -42.95 -16.01
C TRP A 1007 -0.73 -43.08 -17.53
N PHE A 1008 -1.53 -43.97 -18.12
CA PHE A 1008 -1.71 -44.03 -19.58
C PHE A 1008 -3.19 -44.01 -19.98
N ASP A 1009 -3.48 -43.45 -21.15
CA ASP A 1009 -4.84 -43.31 -21.67
C ASP A 1009 -5.32 -44.62 -22.33
N ARG A 1010 -6.48 -45.11 -21.88
CA ARG A 1010 -7.06 -46.37 -22.33
C ARG A 1010 -7.37 -46.39 -23.83
N ASP A 1011 -8.01 -45.35 -24.34
CA ASP A 1011 -8.52 -45.31 -25.70
C ASP A 1011 -7.38 -45.08 -26.70
N LYS A 1012 -6.41 -44.24 -26.32
CA LYS A 1012 -5.15 -44.10 -27.05
C LYS A 1012 -4.37 -45.41 -27.07
N PHE A 1013 -4.24 -46.10 -25.94
CA PHE A 1013 -3.56 -47.39 -25.88
C PHE A 1013 -4.21 -48.44 -26.78
N LEU A 1014 -5.54 -48.54 -26.81
CA LEU A 1014 -6.24 -49.49 -27.67
C LEU A 1014 -5.99 -49.21 -29.16
N LYS A 1015 -5.93 -47.93 -29.54
CA LYS A 1015 -5.57 -47.51 -30.90
C LYS A 1015 -4.13 -47.90 -31.25
N THR A 1016 -3.16 -47.63 -30.36
CA THR A 1016 -1.75 -48.04 -30.52
C THR A 1016 -1.61 -49.57 -30.58
N ALA A 1017 -2.36 -50.30 -29.77
CA ALA A 1017 -2.35 -51.76 -29.74
C ALA A 1017 -2.85 -52.36 -31.07
N ASP A 1018 -3.86 -51.77 -31.70
CA ASP A 1018 -4.32 -52.21 -33.03
C ASP A 1018 -3.22 -52.03 -34.10
N TYR A 1019 -2.41 -50.96 -34.02
CA TYR A 1019 -1.23 -50.81 -34.89
C TYR A 1019 -0.15 -51.86 -34.62
N ILE A 1020 0.17 -52.15 -33.35
CA ILE A 1020 1.13 -53.19 -32.96
C ILE A 1020 0.67 -54.57 -33.48
N LEU A 1021 -0.61 -54.91 -33.30
CA LEU A 1021 -1.19 -56.17 -33.74
C LEU A 1021 -1.21 -56.32 -35.26
N ASN A 1022 -1.50 -55.24 -35.99
CA ASN A 1022 -1.49 -55.25 -37.46
C ASN A 1022 -0.08 -55.48 -38.03
N ILE A 1023 0.96 -54.96 -37.39
CA ILE A 1023 2.34 -55.03 -37.88
C ILE A 1023 3.07 -56.32 -37.45
N HIS A 1024 2.92 -56.73 -36.18
CA HIS A 1024 3.60 -57.91 -35.62
C HIS A 1024 2.75 -59.19 -35.73
N GLY A 1025 1.45 -59.06 -36.01
CA GLY A 1025 0.51 -60.16 -36.18
C GLY A 1025 -0.04 -60.72 -34.87
N PRO A 1026 -1.17 -61.46 -34.91
CA PRO A 1026 -1.89 -61.95 -33.72
C PRO A 1026 -1.14 -63.04 -32.94
N LYS A 1027 -0.05 -63.59 -33.49
CA LYS A 1027 0.84 -64.54 -32.79
C LYS A 1027 1.82 -63.86 -31.83
N PHE A 1028 2.01 -62.54 -31.97
CA PHE A 1028 2.89 -61.75 -31.11
C PHE A 1028 2.25 -61.47 -29.75
N LEU A 1029 0.96 -61.12 -29.77
CA LEU A 1029 0.13 -60.89 -28.59
C LEU A 1029 -1.33 -60.94 -29.04
N ASP A 1030 -2.25 -61.51 -28.27
CA ASP A 1030 -3.67 -61.53 -28.66
C ASP A 1030 -4.44 -60.36 -28.01
N LYS A 1031 -5.49 -59.90 -28.70
CA LYS A 1031 -6.29 -58.72 -28.29
C LYS A 1031 -6.98 -58.90 -26.93
N LYS A 1032 -7.32 -60.13 -26.56
CA LYS A 1032 -7.96 -60.44 -25.26
C LYS A 1032 -6.94 -60.30 -24.13
N THR A 1033 -5.74 -60.84 -24.30
CA THR A 1033 -4.63 -60.71 -23.36
C THR A 1033 -4.20 -59.25 -23.14
N ILE A 1034 -4.28 -58.41 -24.19
CA ILE A 1034 -4.03 -56.97 -24.07
C ILE A 1034 -5.08 -56.30 -23.17
N LEU A 1035 -6.37 -56.52 -23.46
CA LEU A 1035 -7.47 -55.95 -22.68
C LEU A 1035 -7.41 -56.38 -21.21
N ASP A 1036 -7.18 -57.68 -20.95
CA ASP A 1036 -7.07 -58.20 -19.59
C ASP A 1036 -5.90 -57.55 -18.81
N LYS A 1037 -4.77 -57.28 -19.47
CA LYS A 1037 -3.60 -56.64 -18.83
C LYS A 1037 -3.76 -55.13 -18.63
N ILE A 1038 -4.50 -54.44 -19.50
CA ILE A 1038 -4.85 -53.02 -19.31
C ILE A 1038 -5.72 -52.86 -18.06
N GLU A 1039 -6.75 -53.69 -17.91
CA GLU A 1039 -7.62 -53.61 -16.72
C GLU A 1039 -6.87 -54.01 -15.44
N GLN A 1040 -5.99 -55.01 -15.51
CA GLN A 1040 -5.15 -55.41 -14.37
C GLN A 1040 -4.12 -54.37 -13.95
N SER A 1041 -3.64 -53.51 -14.86
CA SER A 1041 -2.66 -52.47 -14.52
C SER A 1041 -3.28 -51.29 -13.78
N LYS A 1042 -4.63 -51.19 -13.78
CA LYS A 1042 -5.39 -50.03 -13.29
C LYS A 1042 -4.94 -48.72 -13.95
N TYR A 1043 -4.56 -48.76 -15.22
CA TYR A 1043 -4.13 -47.60 -16.00
C TYR A 1043 -2.80 -46.95 -15.54
N ILE A 1044 -2.06 -47.62 -14.67
CA ILE A 1044 -0.73 -47.18 -14.23
C ILE A 1044 0.33 -47.80 -15.17
N TYR A 1045 1.14 -46.95 -15.78
CA TYR A 1045 2.13 -47.33 -16.81
C TYR A 1045 3.16 -48.32 -16.28
N ASN A 1046 3.73 -48.07 -15.09
CA ASN A 1046 4.72 -48.97 -14.47
C ASN A 1046 4.15 -50.37 -14.15
N ASN A 1047 2.88 -50.44 -13.74
CA ASN A 1047 2.17 -51.70 -13.51
C ASN A 1047 1.98 -52.46 -14.83
N LEU A 1048 1.61 -51.74 -15.90
CA LEU A 1048 1.43 -52.30 -17.23
C LEU A 1048 2.72 -52.95 -17.75
N ILE A 1049 3.84 -52.22 -17.68
CA ILE A 1049 5.16 -52.73 -18.06
C ILE A 1049 5.52 -54.01 -17.29
N THR A 1050 5.23 -54.03 -15.99
CA THR A 1050 5.49 -55.19 -15.12
C THR A 1050 4.63 -56.40 -15.51
N LEU A 1051 3.35 -56.19 -15.84
CA LEU A 1051 2.43 -57.26 -16.30
C LEU A 1051 2.85 -57.87 -17.65
N PHE A 1052 3.52 -57.11 -18.51
CA PHE A 1052 4.06 -57.60 -19.78
C PHE A 1052 5.45 -58.22 -19.68
N THR A 1053 6.13 -58.08 -18.54
CA THR A 1053 7.45 -58.69 -18.31
C THR A 1053 7.29 -60.18 -17.99
N PRO A 1054 7.98 -61.10 -18.70
CA PRO A 1054 7.92 -62.53 -18.40
C PRO A 1054 8.42 -62.81 -16.97
N LYS A 1055 7.69 -63.61 -16.18
CA LYS A 1055 8.21 -64.14 -14.92
C LYS A 1055 9.25 -65.22 -15.25
N GLU A 1056 10.51 -64.99 -14.92
CA GLU A 1056 11.51 -66.06 -14.92
C GLU A 1056 11.02 -67.21 -14.01
N GLU A 1057 11.01 -68.43 -14.54
CA GLU A 1057 10.80 -69.63 -13.75
C GLU A 1057 11.91 -69.75 -12.71
N VAL A 1058 11.58 -69.42 -11.46
CA VAL A 1058 12.42 -69.70 -10.29
C VAL A 1058 12.61 -71.21 -10.18
N LYS A 1059 13.78 -71.71 -10.62
CA LYS A 1059 14.26 -73.04 -10.23
C LYS A 1059 14.40 -73.08 -8.71
N LYS A 1060 13.52 -73.85 -8.05
CA LYS A 1060 13.59 -74.19 -6.62
C LYS A 1060 14.99 -74.72 -6.25
N PRO A 1061 15.66 -74.19 -5.20
CA PRO A 1061 16.88 -74.80 -4.70
C PRO A 1061 16.53 -76.06 -3.90
N SER A 1062 17.08 -77.20 -4.32
CA SER A 1062 17.00 -78.46 -3.58
C SER A 1062 17.89 -78.40 -2.34
N ILE A 1063 17.28 -78.32 -1.16
CA ILE A 1063 17.97 -78.55 0.11
C ILE A 1063 18.22 -80.05 0.25
N LYS A 1064 19.47 -80.48 0.08
CA LYS A 1064 19.97 -81.72 0.69
C LYS A 1064 21.07 -81.38 1.69
N LYS A 1065 20.77 -81.68 2.95
CA LYS A 1065 21.70 -81.78 4.07
C LYS A 1065 22.94 -82.58 3.67
N ASN A 1066 24.13 -82.06 3.96
CA ASN A 1066 25.15 -82.88 4.61
C ASN A 1066 26.16 -82.04 5.39
N VAL A 1067 26.29 -82.42 6.65
CA VAL A 1067 27.24 -81.98 7.65
C VAL A 1067 28.62 -82.56 7.31
N LYS A 1068 29.70 -81.74 7.34
CA LYS A 1068 30.97 -82.03 8.06
C LYS A 1068 32.08 -81.00 7.79
N LYS A 1069 32.54 -80.39 8.89
CA LYS A 1069 33.93 -80.21 9.36
C LYS A 1069 35.03 -79.64 8.43
N LEU A 1070 35.56 -78.47 8.84
CA LEU A 1070 36.98 -78.13 9.11
C LEU A 1070 38.08 -78.49 8.09
N LYS A 1071 38.75 -77.45 7.54
CA LYS A 1071 40.18 -77.03 7.76
C LYS A 1071 40.59 -76.01 6.64
N ILE A 1072 41.11 -74.82 6.99
CA ILE A 1072 42.54 -74.37 6.92
C ILE A 1072 43.13 -74.63 5.52
N ASP A 1073 43.60 -73.66 4.71
CA ASP A 1073 44.41 -72.44 4.95
C ASP A 1073 43.76 -71.15 4.40
#